data_AF-A0A6U5X1S2-F1
#
_entry.id   AF-A0A6U5X1S2-F1
#
_cell.length_a   1.000
_cell.length_b   1.000
_cell.length_c   1.000
_cell.angle_alpha   90.00
_cell.angle_beta   90.00
_cell.angle_gamma   90.00
#
_symmetry.space_group_name_H-M   'P 1'
#
loop_
_entity.id
_entity.type
_entity.pdbx_description
1 polymer ?
#
loop_
_entity_poly.entity_id
_entity_poly.type
_entity_poly.pdbx_seq_one_letter_code
_entity_poly.pdbx_strand_id
1 'polypeptide(L)'
;MDFEDQMAVVQERIKGLAQEREEQSLLCSQTADRLHEREDQLTQCARYITSLEAQVRLLTSKQSVQQDGKMEDFSNQFEKLMIESEKSLEFVCTTFEDLNQRVKTLVEGSTGSLQLLADEKERCMELQTEMESLLESLARKDEALKELQTLMSHMDEAKGNAALQIQSYRKEMETLQGRNLSLEGEKEELVGRLERVELELSQMKIMIAEVDRERDVLVAQLDEKCSRIGEQESRVGELTQRNEQNVANVSSLRQQVDLMRDALEERDGQLSLLQQRLEVEGSEKRRMHAELEGTRQEVGTLESDLNAMTRENQVVNDELAHVVSQRDCLKRDLDEVMNRVAVVEHLLKSCEREKEDILMSYKALNEEKTRAEAACERYSLECSEIRAHVYAREEEVMRLREANAGMEQEMHRLHLQCKGVQRQQEELSERLLDAQNRSKAEAMNSRSSQEELQACKRMAAMLEKQKQDCVKEGCLLRDEIVALRVKLDQVGGEKDFLRSQLEEERGRRGELEGMMQQLRVKEHAAFQAEREKSTDNVELQEKLHKVVTENEHNAQELRLLRSRREELEFELEKHRRLISSKSMEEESMSDEISSLRANVEELQRVVERQDKALQAKREEQSHLKERLQRMQTEAENNERKVLELETQLRKHEVRAQSMDSAERHSSSSLERHLADKEELRVALRRTEEQLERTHHQYKLVKESEGKLSQRVRELSDELEATVKEKEELASLSEDLRLESSKLREEVTSLSVLLEKLDKEHRALQKKFLDLHERAASRSPGHSSPE
;
A
#
# COMPACT_ATOMS: atom_id res chain seq x y z
N MET A 1 43.04 -50.61 36.12
CA MET A 1 44.27 -51.36 35.83
C MET A 1 44.89 -50.67 34.64
N ASP A 2 45.77 -49.73 34.93
CA ASP A 2 45.70 -48.45 34.23
C ASP A 2 46.84 -48.27 33.23
N PHE A 3 46.65 -47.35 32.28
CA PHE A 3 47.57 -47.16 31.17
C PHE A 3 48.97 -46.70 31.64
N GLU A 4 49.03 -46.08 32.83
CA GLU A 4 50.26 -45.69 33.51
C GLU A 4 51.09 -46.89 33.98
N ASP A 5 50.47 -47.95 34.51
CA ASP A 5 51.17 -49.19 34.90
C ASP A 5 51.84 -49.84 33.68
N GLN A 6 51.13 -49.89 32.55
CA GLN A 6 51.64 -50.47 31.31
C GLN A 6 52.76 -49.60 30.70
N MET A 7 52.63 -48.27 30.76
CA MET A 7 53.68 -47.34 30.34
C MET A 7 54.93 -47.41 31.22
N ALA A 8 54.79 -47.61 32.54
CA ALA A 8 55.92 -47.81 33.44
C ALA A 8 56.72 -49.06 33.07
N VAL A 9 56.04 -50.20 32.87
CA VAL A 9 56.67 -51.46 32.43
C VAL A 9 57.36 -51.31 31.06
N VAL A 10 56.77 -50.56 30.12
CA VAL A 10 57.41 -50.28 28.82
C VAL A 10 58.65 -49.39 28.96
N GLN A 11 58.61 -48.33 29.78
CA GLN A 11 59.75 -47.45 30.01
C GLN A 11 60.91 -48.16 30.73
N GLU A 12 60.61 -49.01 31.71
CA GLU A 12 61.61 -49.82 32.42
C GLU A 12 62.25 -50.86 31.49
N ARG A 13 61.47 -51.49 30.62
CA ARG A 13 61.97 -52.42 29.60
C ARG A 13 62.82 -51.73 28.52
N ILE A 14 62.49 -50.49 28.15
CA ILE A 14 63.32 -49.66 27.25
C ILE A 14 64.66 -49.30 27.92
N LYS A 15 64.67 -49.00 29.23
CA LYS A 15 65.93 -48.80 29.97
C LYS A 15 66.80 -50.06 30.00
N GLY A 16 66.21 -51.22 30.26
CA GLY A 16 66.92 -52.51 30.20
C GLY A 16 67.58 -52.74 28.84
N LEU A 17 66.83 -52.59 27.74
CA LEU A 17 67.35 -52.75 26.38
C LEU A 17 68.42 -51.71 26.00
N ALA A 18 68.36 -50.49 26.56
CA ALA A 18 69.41 -49.50 26.38
C ALA A 18 70.71 -49.91 27.10
N GLN A 19 70.61 -50.44 28.32
CA GLN A 19 71.75 -50.88 29.12
C GLN A 19 72.39 -52.15 28.54
N GLU A 20 71.60 -53.14 28.10
CA GLU A 20 72.09 -54.31 27.35
C GLU A 20 72.83 -53.90 26.07
N ARG A 21 72.40 -52.83 25.40
CA ARG A 21 73.06 -52.30 24.20
C ARG A 21 74.39 -51.62 24.51
N GLU A 22 74.52 -50.91 25.63
CA GLU A 22 75.80 -50.36 26.08
C GLU A 22 76.78 -51.47 26.47
N GLU A 23 76.31 -52.53 27.17
CA GLU A 23 77.12 -53.70 27.49
C GLU A 23 77.58 -54.45 26.23
N GLN A 24 76.70 -54.66 25.23
CA GLN A 24 77.09 -55.25 23.94
C GLN A 24 78.07 -54.36 23.17
N SER A 25 77.90 -53.03 23.19
CA SER A 25 78.83 -52.08 22.57
C SER A 25 80.23 -52.15 23.20
N LEU A 26 80.29 -52.22 24.53
CA LEU A 26 81.53 -52.40 25.28
C LEU A 26 82.19 -53.76 24.97
N LEU A 27 81.41 -54.83 24.86
CA LEU A 27 81.89 -56.15 24.47
C LEU A 27 82.49 -56.16 23.07
N CYS A 28 81.84 -55.47 22.11
CA CYS A 28 82.31 -55.32 20.73
C CYS A 28 83.63 -54.54 20.66
N SER A 29 83.80 -53.48 21.46
CA SER A 29 85.10 -52.78 21.60
C SER A 29 86.17 -53.75 22.08
N GLN A 30 85.92 -54.47 23.18
CA GLN A 30 86.89 -55.40 23.76
C GLN A 30 87.24 -56.58 22.84
N THR A 31 86.36 -56.97 21.91
CA THR A 31 86.70 -57.95 20.87
C THR A 31 87.50 -57.35 19.71
N ALA A 32 87.27 -56.07 19.35
CA ALA A 32 88.06 -55.38 18.34
C ALA A 32 89.51 -55.16 18.82
N ASP A 33 89.70 -54.70 20.06
CA ASP A 33 91.02 -54.49 20.67
C ASP A 33 91.84 -55.80 20.68
N ARG A 34 91.21 -56.93 21.05
CA ARG A 34 91.83 -58.28 21.04
C ARG A 34 92.08 -58.85 19.66
N LEU A 35 91.36 -58.40 18.63
CA LEU A 35 91.68 -58.73 17.24
C LEU A 35 92.91 -57.97 16.78
N HIS A 36 93.03 -56.69 17.14
CA HIS A 36 94.19 -55.87 16.78
C HIS A 36 95.48 -56.32 17.49
N GLU A 37 95.42 -56.71 18.77
CA GLU A 37 96.55 -57.39 19.45
C GLU A 37 96.97 -58.68 18.72
N ARG A 38 96.02 -59.40 18.10
CA ARG A 38 96.31 -60.61 17.31
C ARG A 38 96.90 -60.30 15.94
N GLU A 39 96.48 -59.23 15.27
CA GLU A 39 97.11 -58.75 14.03
C GLU A 39 98.56 -58.34 14.27
N ASP A 40 98.85 -57.62 15.36
CA ASP A 40 100.22 -57.24 15.72
C ASP A 40 101.08 -58.48 16.04
N GLN A 41 100.56 -59.46 16.79
CA GLN A 41 101.25 -60.74 17.05
C GLN A 41 101.51 -61.52 15.75
N LEU A 42 100.54 -61.61 14.84
CA LEU A 42 100.73 -62.27 13.54
C LEU A 42 101.74 -61.51 12.65
N THR A 43 101.73 -60.19 12.69
CA THR A 43 102.70 -59.33 12.00
C THR A 43 104.12 -59.50 12.56
N GLN A 44 104.24 -59.74 13.88
CA GLN A 44 105.50 -60.06 14.53
C GLN A 44 106.01 -61.47 14.13
N CYS A 45 105.12 -62.46 14.05
CA CYS A 45 105.44 -63.80 13.53
C CYS A 45 105.85 -63.78 12.04
N ALA A 46 105.18 -63.00 11.19
CA ALA A 46 105.52 -62.88 9.77
C ALA A 46 106.96 -62.36 9.58
N ARG A 47 107.40 -61.39 10.39
CA ARG A 47 108.78 -60.87 10.40
C ARG A 47 109.80 -61.92 10.85
N TYR A 48 109.42 -62.84 11.74
CA TYR A 48 110.27 -63.96 12.17
C TYR A 48 110.42 -65.03 11.07
N ILE A 49 109.33 -65.34 10.35
CA ILE A 49 109.35 -66.29 9.22
C ILE A 49 110.25 -65.78 8.09
N THR A 50 110.11 -64.53 7.66
CA THR A 50 111.00 -63.96 6.63
C THR A 50 112.48 -63.89 7.04
N SER A 51 112.77 -63.85 8.35
CA SER A 51 114.14 -63.94 8.87
C SER A 51 114.71 -65.36 8.72
N LEU A 52 113.90 -66.39 9.01
CA LEU A 52 114.29 -67.79 8.86
C LEU A 52 114.45 -68.19 7.38
N GLU A 53 113.57 -67.74 6.49
CA GLU A 53 113.70 -67.99 5.04
C GLU A 53 115.00 -67.40 4.45
N ALA A 54 115.44 -66.25 4.96
CA ALA A 54 116.72 -65.66 4.59
C ALA A 54 117.93 -66.49 5.08
N GLN A 55 117.84 -67.11 6.26
CA GLN A 55 118.89 -68.00 6.79
C GLN A 55 118.97 -69.33 6.03
N VAL A 56 117.83 -69.94 5.69
CA VAL A 56 117.80 -71.22 4.93
C VAL A 56 118.47 -71.06 3.56
N ARG A 57 118.12 -70.00 2.80
CA ARG A 57 118.72 -69.73 1.47
C ARG A 57 120.23 -69.47 1.52
N LEU A 58 120.77 -69.03 2.67
CA LEU A 58 122.21 -68.84 2.89
C LEU A 58 122.96 -70.15 3.22
N LEU A 59 122.25 -71.22 3.56
CA LEU A 59 122.81 -72.53 3.89
C LEU A 59 122.72 -73.51 2.72
N THR A 60 121.61 -73.53 1.97
CA THR A 60 121.46 -74.40 0.78
C THR A 60 122.46 -74.07 -0.34
N SER A 61 123.03 -72.87 -0.32
CA SER A 61 124.04 -72.39 -1.29
C SER A 61 125.50 -72.73 -0.92
N LYS A 62 125.74 -73.52 0.14
CA LYS A 62 127.10 -73.89 0.61
C LYS A 62 127.40 -75.40 0.71
N GLN A 63 126.50 -76.28 0.28
CA GLN A 63 126.68 -77.74 0.41
C GLN A 63 126.55 -78.56 -0.89
N SER A 64 126.36 -77.92 -2.05
CA SER A 64 126.19 -78.58 -3.36
C SER A 64 127.39 -78.50 -4.31
N VAL A 65 128.58 -78.11 -3.82
CA VAL A 65 129.81 -77.98 -4.62
C VAL A 65 130.99 -78.74 -3.99
N GLN A 66 130.72 -79.90 -3.37
CA GLN A 66 131.78 -80.69 -2.74
C GLN A 66 131.55 -82.22 -2.67
N GLN A 67 130.84 -82.81 -3.65
CA GLN A 67 130.74 -84.28 -3.72
C GLN A 67 130.82 -84.94 -5.11
N ASP A 68 130.85 -84.18 -6.21
CA ASP A 68 131.10 -84.71 -7.56
C ASP A 68 132.57 -84.50 -7.98
N GLY A 69 133.48 -85.33 -7.44
CA GLY A 69 134.92 -85.18 -7.75
C GLY A 69 135.86 -86.21 -7.13
N LYS A 70 135.38 -87.39 -6.70
CA LYS A 70 136.19 -88.47 -6.11
C LYS A 70 135.74 -89.89 -6.51
N MET A 71 135.23 -90.06 -7.74
CA MET A 71 134.80 -91.36 -8.27
C MET A 71 135.32 -91.68 -9.69
N GLU A 72 136.28 -90.92 -10.22
CA GLU A 72 136.96 -91.23 -11.50
C GLU A 72 138.46 -91.58 -11.35
N ASP A 73 139.14 -91.11 -10.31
CA ASP A 73 140.58 -91.40 -10.11
C ASP A 73 140.88 -92.85 -9.68
N PHE A 74 139.95 -93.55 -9.03
CA PHE A 74 140.18 -94.92 -8.55
C PHE A 74 140.09 -95.99 -9.65
N SER A 75 139.32 -95.74 -10.71
CA SER A 75 139.28 -96.65 -11.87
C SER A 75 140.60 -96.62 -12.67
N ASN A 76 141.24 -95.44 -12.74
CA ASN A 76 142.48 -95.21 -13.51
C ASN A 76 143.78 -95.69 -12.81
N GLN A 77 143.70 -96.27 -11.61
CA GLN A 77 144.85 -96.87 -10.91
C GLN A 77 144.89 -98.41 -10.99
N PHE A 78 143.74 -99.09 -11.12
CA PHE A 78 143.72 -100.56 -11.14
C PHE A 78 144.25 -101.13 -12.48
N GLU A 79 143.97 -100.44 -13.59
CA GLU A 79 144.38 -100.86 -14.94
C GLU A 79 145.90 -100.68 -15.20
N LYS A 80 146.61 -99.93 -14.35
CA LYS A 80 148.08 -99.77 -14.44
C LYS A 80 148.90 -100.86 -13.75
N LEU A 81 148.31 -101.60 -12.82
CA LEU A 81 149.00 -102.69 -12.08
C LEU A 81 148.82 -104.08 -12.71
N MET A 82 147.84 -104.24 -13.61
CA MET A 82 147.64 -105.47 -14.41
C MET A 82 148.53 -105.55 -15.67
N ILE A 83 149.28 -104.49 -16.00
CA ILE A 83 150.11 -104.43 -17.22
C ILE A 83 151.60 -104.77 -16.94
N GLU A 84 152.01 -104.81 -15.67
CA GLU A 84 153.37 -105.23 -15.27
C GLU A 84 153.53 -106.75 -15.07
N SER A 85 152.48 -107.55 -15.26
CA SER A 85 152.55 -109.02 -15.25
C SER A 85 152.95 -109.68 -16.59
N GLU A 86 153.11 -108.91 -17.68
CA GLU A 86 153.33 -109.46 -19.04
C GLU A 86 154.57 -108.91 -19.78
N LYS A 87 155.50 -108.20 -19.11
CA LYS A 87 156.69 -107.60 -19.79
C LYS A 87 158.05 -107.86 -19.12
N SER A 88 158.21 -109.01 -18.49
CA SER A 88 159.47 -109.43 -17.84
C SER A 88 159.87 -110.89 -18.11
N LEU A 89 159.31 -111.53 -19.15
CA LEU A 89 159.68 -112.91 -19.55
C LEU A 89 159.79 -113.10 -21.08
N GLU A 90 160.13 -112.04 -21.83
CA GLU A 90 160.44 -112.09 -23.27
C GLU A 90 161.80 -111.43 -23.58
N PHE A 91 162.81 -111.71 -22.75
CA PHE A 91 164.20 -111.32 -23.01
C PHE A 91 165.17 -112.42 -22.54
N VAL A 92 165.97 -112.95 -23.47
CA VAL A 92 166.99 -114.01 -23.25
C VAL A 92 166.43 -115.38 -22.85
N CYS A 93 165.52 -115.90 -23.68
CA CYS A 93 165.61 -117.30 -24.11
C CYS A 93 166.17 -117.36 -25.55
N THR A 94 167.17 -116.51 -25.82
CA THR A 94 167.68 -116.16 -27.16
C THR A 94 169.20 -116.24 -27.28
N THR A 95 169.85 -117.17 -26.57
CA THR A 95 171.20 -117.70 -26.91
C THR A 95 171.49 -119.02 -26.17
N PHE A 96 171.19 -120.15 -26.81
CA PHE A 96 172.01 -121.37 -26.67
C PHE A 96 172.36 -121.96 -28.05
N GLU A 97 171.56 -121.67 -29.07
CA GLU A 97 171.88 -121.95 -30.48
C GLU A 97 172.30 -120.69 -31.24
N ASP A 98 173.09 -119.84 -30.56
CA ASP A 98 174.09 -119.04 -31.27
C ASP A 98 175.50 -119.57 -30.93
N LEU A 99 176.32 -119.67 -31.97
CA LEU A 99 177.78 -119.73 -31.89
C LEU A 99 178.52 -120.96 -31.25
N ASN A 100 178.01 -122.19 -31.44
CA ASN A 100 178.93 -123.30 -31.81
C ASN A 100 179.45 -123.19 -33.27
N GLN A 101 179.37 -121.99 -33.84
CA GLN A 101 180.23 -121.51 -34.92
C GLN A 101 181.27 -120.47 -34.45
N ARG A 102 181.57 -120.42 -33.14
CA ARG A 102 182.97 -120.33 -32.67
C ARG A 102 183.75 -121.62 -33.00
N VAL A 103 183.67 -122.02 -34.27
CA VAL A 103 184.64 -122.88 -34.94
C VAL A 103 185.65 -121.96 -35.61
N LYS A 104 185.19 -121.07 -36.51
CA LYS A 104 186.05 -120.25 -37.39
C LYS A 104 185.41 -118.89 -37.70
N THR A 105 185.59 -117.94 -36.80
CA THR A 105 186.23 -116.70 -37.25
C THR A 105 187.69 -117.03 -37.49
N LEU A 106 188.19 -116.87 -38.73
CA LEU A 106 189.63 -116.76 -39.08
C LEU A 106 190.50 -117.95 -38.61
N VAL A 107 190.91 -118.92 -39.43
CA VAL A 107 191.15 -118.88 -40.89
C VAL A 107 192.04 -117.70 -41.29
N GLU A 108 193.30 -117.81 -40.90
CA GLU A 108 194.38 -117.74 -41.89
C GLU A 108 194.90 -119.18 -42.16
N GLY A 109 195.76 -119.36 -43.16
CA GLY A 109 196.14 -120.69 -43.69
C GLY A 109 197.09 -121.52 -42.80
N SER A 110 197.45 -122.76 -43.15
CA SER A 110 197.33 -123.44 -44.46
C SER A 110 197.36 -124.98 -44.32
N THR A 111 196.92 -125.72 -45.36
CA THR A 111 197.33 -127.11 -45.78
C THR A 111 197.60 -128.18 -44.69
N GLY A 112 196.92 -129.34 -44.62
CA GLY A 112 196.82 -130.38 -45.67
C GLY A 112 197.97 -131.41 -45.54
N SER A 113 197.83 -132.75 -45.62
CA SER A 113 196.68 -133.61 -45.98
C SER A 113 196.89 -135.10 -45.58
N LEU A 114 195.79 -135.89 -45.54
CA LEU A 114 195.67 -137.35 -45.80
C LEU A 114 196.26 -138.46 -44.86
N GLN A 115 195.31 -139.23 -44.29
CA GLN A 115 195.15 -140.72 -44.31
C GLN A 115 196.13 -141.74 -43.65
N LEU A 116 195.56 -142.42 -42.64
CA LEU A 116 195.39 -143.89 -42.46
C LEU A 116 196.51 -144.85 -41.97
N LEU A 117 195.99 -145.87 -41.27
CA LEU A 117 196.50 -147.18 -40.84
C LEU A 117 197.42 -147.30 -39.59
N ALA A 118 196.96 -148.23 -38.74
CA ALA A 118 197.73 -149.26 -38.03
C ALA A 118 198.59 -148.90 -36.79
N ASP A 119 198.04 -149.28 -35.64
CA ASP A 119 198.54 -150.38 -34.78
C ASP A 119 199.91 -150.29 -34.08
N GLU A 120 199.81 -150.29 -32.74
CA GLU A 120 200.36 -151.28 -31.80
C GLU A 120 201.88 -151.53 -31.67
N LYS A 121 202.20 -152.30 -30.61
CA LYS A 121 203.43 -153.10 -30.37
C LYS A 121 204.53 -152.51 -29.47
N GLU A 122 204.18 -151.65 -28.51
CA GLU A 122 205.09 -151.31 -27.41
C GLU A 122 204.33 -150.82 -26.14
N ARG A 123 203.71 -151.63 -25.26
CA ARG A 123 203.64 -153.09 -25.01
C ARG A 123 204.98 -153.81 -24.73
N CYS A 124 204.94 -154.87 -23.93
CA CYS A 124 206.06 -155.79 -23.69
C CYS A 124 207.32 -155.28 -22.98
N MET A 125 207.23 -154.12 -22.29
CA MET A 125 207.95 -153.85 -21.02
C MET A 125 207.07 -152.98 -20.09
N GLU A 126 205.83 -153.35 -19.68
CA GLU A 126 205.31 -154.62 -19.13
C GLU A 126 205.98 -155.14 -17.84
N LEU A 127 205.15 -155.77 -17.00
CA LEU A 127 205.47 -156.84 -16.05
C LEU A 127 206.43 -156.58 -14.88
N GLN A 128 207.15 -155.44 -14.83
CA GLN A 128 208.02 -155.10 -13.70
C GLN A 128 207.43 -154.03 -12.74
N THR A 129 206.39 -153.31 -13.15
CA THR A 129 205.66 -152.32 -12.30
C THR A 129 204.31 -152.83 -11.79
N GLU A 130 203.81 -153.95 -12.30
CA GLU A 130 202.42 -154.39 -12.07
C GLU A 130 202.16 -154.91 -10.64
N MET A 131 203.18 -155.39 -9.93
CA MET A 131 202.98 -155.98 -8.59
C MET A 131 202.88 -154.96 -7.44
N GLU A 132 203.49 -153.76 -7.58
CA GLU A 132 203.38 -152.71 -6.55
C GLU A 132 202.05 -151.95 -6.65
N SER A 133 201.55 -151.72 -7.88
CA SER A 133 200.31 -150.99 -8.14
C SER A 133 199.03 -151.65 -7.57
N LEU A 134 199.04 -152.96 -7.35
CA LEU A 134 197.87 -153.71 -6.86
C LEU A 134 197.56 -153.47 -5.38
N LEU A 135 198.54 -153.08 -4.57
CA LEU A 135 198.33 -152.80 -3.14
C LEU A 135 197.70 -151.42 -2.88
N GLU A 136 198.05 -150.38 -3.66
CA GLU A 136 197.35 -149.10 -3.59
C GLU A 136 195.91 -149.17 -4.11
N SER A 137 195.63 -150.08 -5.06
CA SER A 137 194.31 -150.20 -5.70
C SER A 137 193.21 -150.69 -4.75
N LEU A 138 193.55 -151.36 -3.64
CA LEU A 138 192.56 -151.90 -2.70
C LEU A 138 192.05 -150.82 -1.74
N ALA A 139 192.97 -150.04 -1.16
CA ALA A 139 192.66 -149.02 -0.16
C ALA A 139 191.67 -147.94 -0.67
N ARG A 140 191.76 -147.56 -1.96
CA ARG A 140 190.90 -146.52 -2.55
C ARG A 140 189.44 -146.94 -2.77
N LYS A 141 189.05 -148.21 -2.52
CA LYS A 141 187.67 -148.69 -2.73
C LYS A 141 186.82 -148.74 -1.46
N ASP A 142 187.41 -148.89 -0.28
CA ASP A 142 186.65 -148.92 0.99
C ASP A 142 186.22 -147.53 1.49
N GLU A 143 186.88 -146.45 1.02
CA GLU A 143 186.46 -145.08 1.35
C GLU A 143 185.16 -144.69 0.61
N ALA A 144 185.12 -144.93 -0.70
CA ALA A 144 184.00 -144.54 -1.58
C ALA A 144 182.66 -145.23 -1.25
N LEU A 145 182.70 -146.39 -0.57
CA LEU A 145 181.47 -147.09 -0.13
C LEU A 145 180.80 -146.43 1.08
N LYS A 146 181.53 -145.66 1.91
CA LYS A 146 180.97 -144.99 3.09
C LYS A 146 180.18 -143.72 2.70
N GLU A 147 180.68 -142.98 1.71
CA GLU A 147 180.05 -141.74 1.22
C GLU A 147 178.69 -141.99 0.53
N LEU A 148 178.48 -143.17 -0.04
CA LEU A 148 177.22 -143.56 -0.66
C LEU A 148 176.12 -143.90 0.37
N GLN A 149 176.47 -144.40 1.57
CA GLN A 149 175.49 -144.73 2.60
C GLN A 149 174.92 -143.48 3.30
N THR A 150 175.71 -142.42 3.49
CA THR A 150 175.24 -141.17 4.12
C THR A 150 174.24 -140.43 3.24
N LEU A 151 174.46 -140.40 1.92
CA LEU A 151 173.58 -139.72 0.97
C LEU A 151 172.15 -140.29 0.95
N MET A 152 172.00 -141.61 1.09
CA MET A 152 170.69 -142.27 1.17
C MET A 152 169.89 -141.80 2.39
N SER A 153 170.52 -141.59 3.54
CA SER A 153 169.81 -141.23 4.78
C SER A 153 169.10 -139.88 4.68
N HIS A 154 169.68 -138.89 4.00
CA HIS A 154 169.04 -137.58 3.81
C HIS A 154 167.88 -137.62 2.79
N MET A 155 167.89 -138.56 1.84
CA MET A 155 166.83 -138.67 0.83
C MET A 155 165.49 -139.10 1.44
N ASP A 156 165.49 -140.05 2.38
CA ASP A 156 164.27 -140.49 3.06
C ASP A 156 163.77 -139.44 4.08
N GLU A 157 164.69 -138.73 4.73
CA GLU A 157 164.38 -137.65 5.68
C GLU A 157 163.67 -136.46 5.00
N ALA A 158 164.16 -136.05 3.82
CA ALA A 158 163.48 -135.04 2.99
C ALA A 158 162.07 -135.47 2.54
N LYS A 159 161.89 -136.77 2.28
CA LYS A 159 160.63 -137.37 1.80
C LYS A 159 159.54 -137.35 2.88
N GLY A 160 159.91 -137.57 4.14
CA GLY A 160 158.99 -137.47 5.28
C GLY A 160 158.45 -136.05 5.48
N ASN A 161 159.30 -135.04 5.37
CA ASN A 161 158.92 -133.64 5.56
C ASN A 161 157.91 -133.14 4.50
N ALA A 162 158.08 -133.54 3.23
CA ALA A 162 157.14 -133.19 2.16
C ALA A 162 155.72 -133.75 2.39
N ALA A 163 155.61 -134.97 2.95
CA ALA A 163 154.32 -135.58 3.23
C ALA A 163 153.52 -134.83 4.31
N LEU A 164 154.21 -134.27 5.32
CA LEU A 164 153.58 -133.50 6.39
C LEU A 164 153.03 -132.15 5.89
N GLN A 165 153.74 -131.45 5.00
CA GLN A 165 153.23 -130.22 4.36
C GLN A 165 151.95 -130.46 3.54
N ILE A 166 151.88 -131.56 2.80
CA ILE A 166 150.66 -131.92 2.04
C ILE A 166 149.48 -132.16 2.99
N GLN A 167 149.73 -132.67 4.21
CA GLN A 167 148.69 -132.88 5.21
C GLN A 167 148.23 -131.58 5.90
N SER A 168 149.10 -130.59 6.11
CA SER A 168 148.69 -129.28 6.63
C SER A 168 147.84 -128.51 5.63
N TYR A 169 148.26 -128.43 4.37
CA TYR A 169 147.51 -127.71 3.33
C TYR A 169 146.11 -128.28 3.07
N ARG A 170 145.89 -129.59 3.25
CA ARG A 170 144.53 -130.19 3.19
C ARG A 170 143.63 -129.66 4.30
N LYS A 171 144.12 -129.61 5.55
CA LYS A 171 143.33 -129.11 6.68
C LYS A 171 143.01 -127.63 6.54
N GLU A 172 143.97 -126.84 6.05
CA GLU A 172 143.73 -125.42 5.74
C GLU A 172 142.62 -125.27 4.68
N MET A 173 142.68 -126.03 3.57
CA MET A 173 141.61 -126.06 2.57
C MET A 173 140.24 -126.46 3.16
N GLU A 174 140.16 -127.52 3.96
CA GLU A 174 138.92 -127.94 4.64
C GLU A 174 138.34 -126.82 5.52
N THR A 175 139.19 -126.10 6.28
CA THR A 175 138.73 -124.96 7.11
C THR A 175 138.32 -123.73 6.30
N LEU A 176 139.00 -123.44 5.19
CA LEU A 176 138.62 -122.37 4.27
C LEU A 176 137.30 -122.68 3.56
N GLN A 177 137.09 -123.92 3.13
CA GLN A 177 135.87 -124.37 2.48
C GLN A 177 134.67 -124.33 3.43
N GLY A 178 134.84 -124.78 4.68
CA GLY A 178 133.81 -124.63 5.73
C GLY A 178 133.50 -123.17 6.06
N ARG A 179 134.51 -122.29 6.06
CA ARG A 179 134.31 -120.84 6.25
C ARG A 179 133.58 -120.19 5.07
N ASN A 180 133.83 -120.63 3.85
CA ASN A 180 133.13 -120.14 2.66
C ASN A 180 131.64 -120.46 2.73
N LEU A 181 131.28 -121.70 3.08
CA LEU A 181 129.89 -122.12 3.28
C LEU A 181 129.17 -121.30 4.38
N SER A 182 129.89 -120.92 5.46
CA SER A 182 129.35 -120.03 6.50
C SER A 182 129.06 -118.62 5.95
N LEU A 183 129.98 -118.07 5.16
CA LEU A 183 129.83 -116.74 4.54
C LEU A 183 128.76 -116.73 3.43
N GLU A 184 128.57 -117.84 2.72
CA GLU A 184 127.48 -118.03 1.76
C GLU A 184 126.13 -118.07 2.49
N GLY A 185 126.01 -118.78 3.61
CA GLY A 185 124.82 -118.75 4.47
C GLY A 185 124.51 -117.38 5.09
N GLU A 186 125.53 -116.69 5.60
CA GLU A 186 125.39 -115.30 6.11
C GLU A 186 124.94 -114.33 4.99
N LYS A 187 125.48 -114.50 3.78
CA LYS A 187 125.07 -113.73 2.59
C LYS A 187 123.61 -114.01 2.21
N GLU A 188 123.18 -115.28 2.20
CA GLU A 188 121.79 -115.65 1.91
C GLU A 188 120.82 -115.10 2.97
N GLU A 189 121.17 -115.13 4.27
CA GLU A 189 120.35 -114.50 5.31
C GLU A 189 120.27 -112.97 5.14
N LEU A 190 121.40 -112.32 4.80
CA LEU A 190 121.43 -110.88 4.55
C LEU A 190 120.62 -110.49 3.30
N VAL A 191 120.67 -111.25 2.21
CA VAL A 191 119.82 -111.06 1.03
C VAL A 191 118.34 -111.23 1.41
N GLY A 192 117.98 -112.34 2.06
CA GLY A 192 116.61 -112.59 2.50
C GLY A 192 116.12 -111.64 3.61
N ARG A 193 117.00 -110.84 4.24
CA ARG A 193 116.64 -109.69 5.09
C ARG A 193 116.46 -108.41 4.28
N LEU A 194 117.31 -108.18 3.28
CA LEU A 194 117.25 -107.01 2.42
C LEU A 194 115.97 -107.04 1.56
N GLU A 195 115.64 -108.18 0.95
CA GLU A 195 114.38 -108.40 0.21
C GLU A 195 113.13 -108.12 1.06
N ARG A 196 113.15 -108.50 2.35
CA ARG A 196 112.06 -108.18 3.29
C ARG A 196 111.96 -106.68 3.55
N VAL A 197 113.09 -106.00 3.79
CA VAL A 197 113.11 -104.54 4.00
C VAL A 197 112.71 -103.79 2.72
N GLU A 198 113.06 -104.28 1.53
CA GLU A 198 112.58 -103.71 0.26
C GLU A 198 111.08 -103.91 0.06
N LEU A 199 110.53 -105.09 0.42
CA LEU A 199 109.10 -105.35 0.41
C LEU A 199 108.36 -104.44 1.40
N GLU A 200 108.83 -104.33 2.65
CA GLU A 200 108.29 -103.41 3.67
C GLU A 200 108.36 -101.95 3.21
N LEU A 201 109.48 -101.51 2.62
CA LEU A 201 109.62 -100.17 2.04
C LEU A 201 108.67 -99.95 0.84
N SER A 202 108.40 -100.97 0.03
CA SER A 202 107.43 -100.87 -1.06
C SER A 202 106.00 -100.70 -0.54
N GLN A 203 105.63 -101.46 0.50
CA GLN A 203 104.33 -101.37 1.16
C GLN A 203 104.15 -100.02 1.86
N MET A 204 105.18 -99.53 2.57
CA MET A 204 105.17 -98.21 3.19
C MET A 204 105.06 -97.08 2.16
N LYS A 205 105.73 -97.17 1.00
CA LYS A 205 105.56 -96.22 -0.11
C LYS A 205 104.15 -96.24 -0.69
N ILE A 206 103.52 -97.41 -0.81
CA ILE A 206 102.13 -97.55 -1.26
C ILE A 206 101.20 -96.89 -0.24
N MET A 207 101.31 -97.22 1.04
CA MET A 207 100.47 -96.64 2.10
C MET A 207 100.66 -95.12 2.24
N ILE A 208 101.88 -94.59 2.10
CA ILE A 208 102.11 -93.14 2.06
C ILE A 208 101.37 -92.52 0.86
N ALA A 209 101.49 -93.11 -0.34
CA ALA A 209 100.79 -92.61 -1.52
C ALA A 209 99.25 -92.79 -1.44
N GLU A 210 98.74 -93.70 -0.63
CA GLU A 210 97.31 -93.82 -0.31
C GLU A 210 96.88 -92.72 0.65
N VAL A 211 97.61 -92.49 1.74
CA VAL A 211 97.37 -91.38 2.69
C VAL A 211 97.50 -90.00 2.03
N ASP A 212 98.44 -89.82 1.11
CA ASP A 212 98.54 -88.59 0.30
C ASP A 212 97.26 -88.36 -0.52
N ARG A 213 96.73 -89.39 -1.18
CA ARG A 213 95.46 -89.30 -1.95
C ARG A 213 94.26 -89.07 -1.03
N GLU A 214 94.20 -89.72 0.12
CA GLU A 214 93.13 -89.50 1.11
C GLU A 214 93.17 -88.06 1.65
N ARG A 215 94.35 -87.53 1.97
CA ARG A 215 94.53 -86.11 2.32
C ARG A 215 94.01 -85.22 1.20
N ASP A 216 94.44 -85.43 -0.03
CA ASP A 216 94.10 -84.54 -1.14
C ASP A 216 92.60 -84.57 -1.47
N VAL A 217 91.96 -85.74 -1.33
CA VAL A 217 90.49 -85.88 -1.38
C VAL A 217 89.79 -85.18 -0.22
N LEU A 218 90.32 -85.26 1.01
CA LEU A 218 89.76 -84.60 2.18
C LEU A 218 89.92 -83.07 2.12
N VAL A 219 91.03 -82.57 1.57
CA VAL A 219 91.25 -81.13 1.29
C VAL A 219 90.26 -80.65 0.25
N ALA A 220 90.12 -81.34 -0.89
CA ALA A 220 89.13 -80.97 -1.91
C ALA A 220 87.68 -80.98 -1.38
N GLN A 221 87.33 -81.94 -0.50
CA GLN A 221 86.03 -81.96 0.19
C GLN A 221 85.88 -80.84 1.23
N LEU A 222 86.97 -80.37 1.84
CA LEU A 222 86.95 -79.24 2.77
C LEU A 222 86.73 -77.94 2.00
N ASP A 223 87.46 -77.74 0.89
CA ASP A 223 87.32 -76.57 0.02
C ASP A 223 85.91 -76.49 -0.60
N GLU A 224 85.34 -77.60 -1.06
CA GLU A 224 83.94 -77.65 -1.54
C GLU A 224 82.96 -77.24 -0.42
N LYS A 225 83.14 -77.74 0.81
CA LYS A 225 82.30 -77.38 1.95
C LYS A 225 82.47 -75.90 2.34
N CYS A 226 83.69 -75.37 2.31
CA CYS A 226 83.95 -73.95 2.57
C CYS A 226 83.32 -73.04 1.51
N SER A 227 83.41 -73.38 0.21
CA SER A 227 82.69 -72.66 -0.85
C SER A 227 81.18 -72.67 -0.61
N ARG A 228 80.61 -73.84 -0.32
CA ARG A 228 79.18 -74.01 -0.06
C ARG A 228 78.70 -73.31 1.21
N ILE A 229 79.55 -73.17 2.23
CA ILE A 229 79.28 -72.36 3.41
C ILE A 229 79.26 -70.88 3.03
N GLY A 230 80.26 -70.37 2.31
CA GLY A 230 80.29 -68.98 1.84
C GLY A 230 79.11 -68.61 0.93
N GLU A 231 78.70 -69.52 0.04
CA GLU A 231 77.47 -69.38 -0.77
C GLU A 231 76.20 -69.29 0.09
N GLN A 232 76.11 -70.12 1.15
CA GLN A 232 74.97 -70.10 2.07
C GLN A 232 74.96 -68.86 2.98
N GLU A 233 76.10 -68.43 3.48
CA GLU A 233 76.27 -67.20 4.26
C GLU A 233 75.93 -65.96 3.43
N SER A 234 76.43 -65.89 2.19
CA SER A 234 76.07 -64.83 1.24
C SER A 234 74.57 -64.80 0.96
N ARG A 235 73.94 -65.96 0.73
CA ARG A 235 72.49 -66.09 0.53
C ARG A 235 71.68 -65.73 1.77
N VAL A 236 72.16 -66.05 2.98
CA VAL A 236 71.55 -65.62 4.25
C VAL A 236 71.68 -64.10 4.42
N GLY A 237 72.81 -63.51 4.05
CA GLY A 237 73.01 -62.06 3.99
C GLY A 237 72.01 -61.37 3.06
N GLU A 238 71.87 -61.83 1.81
CA GLU A 238 70.87 -61.31 0.88
C GLU A 238 69.43 -61.43 1.42
N LEU A 239 69.07 -62.58 2.00
CA LEU A 239 67.74 -62.81 2.55
C LEU A 239 67.47 -61.94 3.78
N THR A 240 68.48 -61.70 4.61
CA THR A 240 68.40 -60.79 5.76
C THR A 240 68.21 -59.35 5.30
N GLN A 241 69.01 -58.87 4.35
CA GLN A 241 68.87 -57.53 3.77
C GLN A 241 67.50 -57.33 3.09
N ARG A 242 67.00 -58.32 2.34
CA ARG A 242 65.65 -58.28 1.76
C ARG A 242 64.57 -58.29 2.85
N ASN A 243 64.77 -58.99 3.96
CA ASN A 243 63.84 -58.99 5.09
C ASN A 243 63.83 -57.63 5.81
N GLU A 244 64.98 -57.00 6.05
CA GLU A 244 65.08 -55.65 6.60
C GLU A 244 64.39 -54.61 5.71
N GLN A 245 64.61 -54.67 4.39
CA GLN A 245 63.90 -53.84 3.41
C GLN A 245 62.39 -54.07 3.46
N ASN A 246 61.94 -55.32 3.55
CA ASN A 246 60.52 -55.65 3.68
C ASN A 246 59.92 -55.14 5.00
N VAL A 247 60.65 -55.21 6.12
CA VAL A 247 60.21 -54.66 7.41
C VAL A 247 60.09 -53.13 7.34
N ALA A 248 61.03 -52.44 6.70
CA ALA A 248 60.97 -50.99 6.47
C ALA A 248 59.83 -50.59 5.53
N ASN A 249 59.57 -51.38 4.48
CA ASN A 249 58.41 -51.18 3.60
C ASN A 249 57.09 -51.40 4.36
N VAL A 250 57.00 -52.42 5.21
CA VAL A 250 55.80 -52.69 6.03
C VAL A 250 55.57 -51.62 7.10
N SER A 251 56.61 -51.06 7.73
CA SER A 251 56.43 -49.95 8.67
C SER A 251 56.00 -48.66 7.95
N SER A 252 56.59 -48.36 6.79
CA SER A 252 56.17 -47.23 5.95
C SER A 252 54.72 -47.37 5.47
N LEU A 253 54.31 -48.55 5.00
CA LEU A 253 52.93 -48.82 4.58
C LEU A 253 51.94 -48.76 5.77
N ARG A 254 52.31 -49.19 6.97
CA ARG A 254 51.49 -48.99 8.18
C ARG A 254 51.30 -47.51 8.48
N GLN A 255 52.38 -46.73 8.49
CA GLN A 255 52.29 -45.28 8.69
C GLN A 255 51.40 -44.59 7.64
N GLN A 256 51.44 -45.03 6.37
CA GLN A 256 50.52 -44.54 5.34
C GLN A 256 49.07 -44.95 5.61
N VAL A 257 48.81 -46.19 6.04
CA VAL A 257 47.45 -46.66 6.41
C VAL A 257 46.90 -45.90 7.60
N ASP A 258 47.71 -45.61 8.61
CA ASP A 258 47.28 -44.87 9.79
C ASP A 258 47.00 -43.40 9.45
N LEU A 259 47.88 -42.72 8.68
CA LEU A 259 47.62 -41.37 8.16
C LEU A 259 46.34 -41.30 7.28
N MET A 260 46.05 -42.35 6.52
CA MET A 260 44.82 -42.43 5.70
C MET A 260 43.58 -42.75 6.54
N ARG A 261 43.72 -43.38 7.72
CA ARG A 261 42.64 -43.52 8.72
C ARG A 261 42.36 -42.18 9.38
N ASP A 262 43.39 -41.49 9.88
CA ASP A 262 43.25 -40.17 10.51
C ASP A 262 42.55 -39.18 9.56
N ALA A 263 42.94 -39.20 8.28
CA ALA A 263 42.30 -38.40 7.24
C ALA A 263 40.85 -38.81 6.95
N LEU A 264 40.51 -40.11 7.02
CA LEU A 264 39.14 -40.59 6.86
C LEU A 264 38.26 -40.16 8.04
N GLU A 265 38.74 -40.31 9.27
CA GLU A 265 38.04 -39.89 10.49
C GLU A 265 37.81 -38.36 10.51
N GLU A 266 38.77 -37.58 10.00
CA GLU A 266 38.57 -36.13 9.78
C GLU A 266 37.45 -35.85 8.77
N ARG A 267 37.38 -36.60 7.65
CA ARG A 267 36.32 -36.41 6.64
C ARG A 267 34.95 -36.88 7.13
N ASP A 268 34.86 -37.96 7.90
CA ASP A 268 33.61 -38.40 8.51
C ASP A 268 33.11 -37.38 9.55
N GLY A 269 34.02 -36.78 10.32
CA GLY A 269 33.71 -35.63 11.18
C GLY A 269 33.19 -34.42 10.40
N GLN A 270 33.84 -34.06 9.28
CA GLN A 270 33.37 -32.98 8.40
C GLN A 270 32.00 -33.30 7.77
N LEU A 271 31.76 -34.54 7.33
CA LEU A 271 30.48 -34.98 6.78
C LEU A 271 29.36 -34.91 7.83
N SER A 272 29.61 -35.34 9.06
CA SER A 272 28.66 -35.24 10.18
C SER A 272 28.29 -33.78 10.48
N LEU A 273 29.28 -32.87 10.53
CA LEU A 273 29.04 -31.44 10.70
C LEU A 273 28.27 -30.80 9.54
N LEU A 274 28.50 -31.25 8.29
CA LEU A 274 27.76 -30.79 7.12
C LEU A 274 26.32 -31.33 7.10
N GLN A 275 26.09 -32.57 7.52
CA GLN A 275 24.76 -33.15 7.70
C GLN A 275 23.97 -32.38 8.77
N GLN A 276 24.57 -32.12 9.94
CA GLN A 276 23.94 -31.34 11.00
C GLN A 276 23.58 -29.92 10.53
N ARG A 277 24.46 -29.25 9.77
CA ARG A 277 24.14 -27.95 9.16
C ARG A 277 22.99 -28.03 8.16
N LEU A 278 22.96 -29.06 7.32
CA LEU A 278 21.88 -29.28 6.35
C LEU A 278 20.53 -29.56 7.03
N GLU A 279 20.52 -30.23 8.19
CA GLU A 279 19.32 -30.42 9.01
C GLU A 279 18.84 -29.10 9.65
N VAL A 280 19.76 -28.27 10.16
CA VAL A 280 19.44 -26.94 10.71
C VAL A 280 18.87 -26.04 9.62
N GLU A 281 19.58 -25.86 8.50
CA GLU A 281 19.11 -25.12 7.30
C GLU A 281 17.76 -25.66 6.79
N GLY A 282 17.60 -26.99 6.77
CA GLY A 282 16.35 -27.66 6.41
C GLY A 282 15.21 -27.45 7.42
N SER A 283 15.51 -27.14 8.69
CA SER A 283 14.53 -26.75 9.70
C SER A 283 14.17 -25.25 9.60
N GLU A 284 15.15 -24.38 9.39
CA GLU A 284 14.93 -22.94 9.23
C GLU A 284 14.16 -22.65 7.95
N LYS A 285 14.51 -23.28 6.83
CA LYS A 285 13.74 -23.21 5.58
C LYS A 285 12.27 -23.60 5.76
N ARG A 286 11.98 -24.61 6.60
CA ARG A 286 10.60 -25.00 6.93
C ARG A 286 9.90 -23.95 7.81
N ARG A 287 10.60 -23.36 8.78
CA ARG A 287 10.10 -22.27 9.63
C ARG A 287 9.76 -21.03 8.80
N MET A 288 10.71 -20.54 7.99
CA MET A 288 10.53 -19.41 7.07
C MET A 288 9.42 -19.66 6.04
N HIS A 289 9.20 -20.92 5.62
CA HIS A 289 8.09 -21.24 4.72
C HIS A 289 6.74 -21.11 5.42
N ALA A 290 6.60 -21.62 6.65
CA ALA A 290 5.39 -21.47 7.46
C ALA A 290 5.10 -20.01 7.84
N GLU A 291 6.13 -19.22 8.16
CA GLU A 291 6.03 -17.76 8.36
C GLU A 291 5.51 -17.05 7.09
N LEU A 292 6.00 -17.45 5.91
CA LEU A 292 5.59 -16.94 4.61
C LEU A 292 4.18 -17.39 4.19
N GLU A 293 3.72 -18.56 4.64
CA GLU A 293 2.33 -19.01 4.46
C GLU A 293 1.37 -18.29 5.41
N GLY A 294 1.76 -18.08 6.67
CA GLY A 294 1.00 -17.30 7.65
C GLY A 294 0.79 -15.86 7.19
N THR A 295 1.86 -15.15 6.84
CA THR A 295 1.77 -13.77 6.32
C THR A 295 0.98 -13.66 5.00
N ARG A 296 0.96 -14.70 4.15
CA ARG A 296 0.06 -14.77 2.99
C ARG A 296 -1.41 -14.91 3.38
N GLN A 297 -1.71 -15.69 4.41
CA GLN A 297 -3.08 -15.81 4.93
C GLN A 297 -3.54 -14.49 5.56
N GLU A 298 -2.67 -13.82 6.32
CA GLU A 298 -2.92 -12.48 6.89
C GLU A 298 -3.21 -11.45 5.79
N VAL A 299 -2.38 -11.39 4.74
CA VAL A 299 -2.64 -10.52 3.56
C VAL A 299 -3.99 -10.85 2.92
N GLY A 300 -4.31 -12.13 2.71
CA GLY A 300 -5.62 -12.54 2.16
C GLY A 300 -6.81 -12.14 3.04
N THR A 301 -6.67 -12.18 4.36
CA THR A 301 -7.71 -11.66 5.28
C THR A 301 -7.82 -10.14 5.22
N LEU A 302 -6.70 -9.41 5.18
CA LEU A 302 -6.70 -7.94 5.05
C LEU A 302 -7.25 -7.48 3.68
N GLU A 303 -7.02 -8.23 2.61
CA GLU A 303 -7.67 -8.00 1.31
C GLU A 303 -9.18 -8.24 1.40
N SER A 304 -9.64 -9.27 2.10
CA SER A 304 -11.08 -9.51 2.34
C SER A 304 -11.72 -8.37 3.14
N ASP A 305 -11.08 -7.93 4.22
CA ASP A 305 -11.59 -6.86 5.09
C ASP A 305 -11.57 -5.48 4.39
N LEU A 306 -10.54 -5.20 3.57
CA LEU A 306 -10.50 -4.02 2.72
C LEU A 306 -11.62 -4.03 1.67
N ASN A 307 -11.90 -5.19 1.08
CA ASN A 307 -13.04 -5.36 0.17
C ASN A 307 -14.40 -5.21 0.88
N ALA A 308 -14.52 -5.64 2.14
CA ALA A 308 -15.71 -5.43 2.95
C ALA A 308 -15.91 -3.94 3.27
N MET A 309 -14.91 -3.27 3.82
CA MET A 309 -14.94 -1.82 4.07
C MET A 309 -15.18 -1.01 2.80
N THR A 310 -14.69 -1.45 1.64
CA THR A 310 -14.96 -0.77 0.36
C THR A 310 -16.45 -0.84 -0.02
N ARG A 311 -17.12 -1.98 0.21
CA ARG A 311 -18.57 -2.13 -0.02
C ARG A 311 -19.39 -1.35 1.01
N GLU A 312 -18.98 -1.36 2.27
CA GLU A 312 -19.64 -0.56 3.32
C GLU A 312 -19.54 0.93 3.02
N ASN A 313 -18.37 1.42 2.59
CA ASN A 313 -18.21 2.80 2.13
C ASN A 313 -19.06 3.11 0.88
N GLN A 314 -19.27 2.16 -0.03
CA GLN A 314 -20.20 2.36 -1.16
C GLN A 314 -21.65 2.52 -0.66
N VAL A 315 -22.12 1.63 0.22
CA VAL A 315 -23.46 1.71 0.82
C VAL A 315 -23.66 3.03 1.58
N VAL A 316 -22.69 3.45 2.41
CA VAL A 316 -22.76 4.72 3.15
C VAL A 316 -22.76 5.94 2.20
N ASN A 317 -22.05 5.89 1.07
CA ASN A 317 -22.11 6.95 0.06
C ASN A 317 -23.46 6.99 -0.67
N ASP A 318 -24.06 5.83 -0.98
CA ASP A 318 -25.40 5.74 -1.59
C ASP A 318 -26.49 6.23 -0.62
N GLU A 319 -26.40 5.87 0.66
CA GLU A 319 -27.27 6.40 1.73
C GLU A 319 -27.10 7.92 1.88
N LEU A 320 -25.86 8.42 1.87
CA LEU A 320 -25.59 9.86 1.93
C LEU A 320 -26.16 10.60 0.71
N ALA A 321 -26.01 10.05 -0.49
CA ALA A 321 -26.60 10.60 -1.72
C ALA A 321 -28.14 10.60 -1.66
N HIS A 322 -28.74 9.54 -1.12
CA HIS A 322 -30.18 9.46 -0.89
C HIS A 322 -30.67 10.50 0.13
N VAL A 323 -30.00 10.66 1.27
CA VAL A 323 -30.31 11.68 2.29
C VAL A 323 -30.13 13.09 1.74
N VAL A 324 -29.11 13.34 0.91
CA VAL A 324 -28.93 14.61 0.18
C VAL A 324 -30.09 14.88 -0.77
N SER A 325 -30.54 13.88 -1.53
CA SER A 325 -31.70 13.98 -2.43
C SER A 325 -33.00 14.25 -1.67
N GLN A 326 -33.22 13.58 -0.53
CA GLN A 326 -34.37 13.82 0.36
C GLN A 326 -34.34 15.25 0.95
N ARG A 327 -33.19 15.70 1.46
CA ARG A 327 -32.98 17.08 1.95
C ARG A 327 -33.32 18.10 0.88
N ASP A 328 -32.85 17.90 -0.34
CA ASP A 328 -33.08 18.83 -1.45
C ASP A 328 -34.49 18.74 -2.02
N CYS A 329 -35.24 17.66 -1.73
CA CYS A 329 -36.68 17.61 -1.92
C CYS A 329 -37.43 18.40 -0.86
N LEU A 330 -37.23 18.08 0.42
CA LEU A 330 -37.86 18.78 1.54
C LEU A 330 -37.57 20.30 1.53
N LYS A 331 -36.40 20.71 1.02
CA LYS A 331 -36.09 22.12 0.79
C LYS A 331 -36.96 22.75 -0.32
N ARG A 332 -37.12 22.09 -1.47
CA ARG A 332 -38.01 22.55 -2.54
C ARG A 332 -39.47 22.62 -2.08
N ASP A 333 -39.89 21.64 -1.29
CA ASP A 333 -41.25 21.58 -0.74
C ASP A 333 -41.48 22.71 0.29
N LEU A 334 -40.46 23.02 1.12
CA LEU A 334 -40.46 24.16 2.02
C LEU A 334 -40.48 25.50 1.27
N ASP A 335 -39.65 25.64 0.22
CA ASP A 335 -39.63 26.83 -0.64
C ASP A 335 -40.99 27.02 -1.34
N GLU A 336 -41.68 25.96 -1.79
CA GLU A 336 -43.06 26.05 -2.31
C GLU A 336 -44.05 26.50 -1.23
N VAL A 337 -44.02 25.90 -0.04
CA VAL A 337 -44.90 26.28 1.08
C VAL A 337 -44.67 27.73 1.49
N MET A 338 -43.43 28.20 1.57
CA MET A 338 -43.11 29.62 1.84
C MET A 338 -43.68 30.55 0.77
N ASN A 339 -43.53 30.20 -0.51
CA ASN A 339 -44.13 30.98 -1.61
C ASN A 339 -45.67 31.02 -1.50
N ARG A 340 -46.31 29.89 -1.16
CA ARG A 340 -47.75 29.80 -0.93
C ARG A 340 -48.21 30.63 0.27
N VAL A 341 -47.46 30.64 1.37
CA VAL A 341 -47.70 31.52 2.53
C VAL A 341 -47.58 32.99 2.11
N ALA A 342 -46.54 33.38 1.37
CA ALA A 342 -46.37 34.76 0.89
C ALA A 342 -47.53 35.23 -0.01
N VAL A 343 -48.04 34.34 -0.88
CA VAL A 343 -49.24 34.62 -1.70
C VAL A 343 -50.49 34.77 -0.82
N VAL A 344 -50.70 33.89 0.16
CA VAL A 344 -51.85 33.98 1.09
C VAL A 344 -51.77 35.23 1.95
N GLU A 345 -50.58 35.62 2.43
CA GLU A 345 -50.37 36.89 3.14
C GLU A 345 -50.69 38.10 2.26
N HIS A 346 -50.30 38.08 0.98
CA HIS A 346 -50.61 39.18 0.06
C HIS A 346 -52.11 39.29 -0.20
N LEU A 347 -52.79 38.15 -0.40
CA LEU A 347 -54.25 38.11 -0.54
C LEU A 347 -54.96 38.60 0.74
N LEU A 348 -54.50 38.17 1.91
CA LEU A 348 -55.05 38.60 3.20
C LEU A 348 -54.89 40.12 3.40
N LYS A 349 -53.71 40.66 3.08
CA LYS A 349 -53.43 42.12 3.07
C LYS A 349 -54.24 42.89 2.01
N SER A 350 -54.75 42.23 0.97
CA SER A 350 -55.72 42.82 0.03
C SER A 350 -57.12 42.86 0.65
N CYS A 351 -57.60 41.71 1.14
CA CYS A 351 -58.90 41.60 1.82
C CYS A 351 -59.02 42.52 3.05
N GLU A 352 -57.93 42.77 3.77
CA GLU A 352 -57.90 43.73 4.88
C GLU A 352 -58.12 45.17 4.40
N ARG A 353 -57.49 45.60 3.30
CA ARG A 353 -57.72 46.92 2.69
C ARG A 353 -59.14 47.03 2.14
N GLU A 354 -59.60 46.03 1.39
CA GLU A 354 -60.96 45.99 0.86
C GLU A 354 -62.02 46.07 1.97
N LYS A 355 -61.78 45.40 3.10
CA LYS A 355 -62.59 45.51 4.33
C LYS A 355 -62.52 46.92 4.94
N GLU A 356 -61.35 47.54 4.99
CA GLU A 356 -61.20 48.92 5.50
C GLU A 356 -61.91 49.94 4.59
N ASP A 357 -61.77 49.81 3.27
CA ASP A 357 -62.47 50.63 2.26
C ASP A 357 -64.00 50.46 2.37
N ILE A 358 -64.50 49.22 2.50
CA ILE A 358 -65.92 48.93 2.73
C ILE A 358 -66.39 49.53 4.06
N LEU A 359 -65.60 49.45 5.14
CA LEU A 359 -65.94 50.06 6.43
C LEU A 359 -65.93 51.60 6.37
N MET A 360 -65.04 52.21 5.60
CA MET A 360 -65.03 53.65 5.37
C MET A 360 -66.21 54.11 4.51
N SER A 361 -66.53 53.36 3.45
CA SER A 361 -67.73 53.59 2.63
C SER A 361 -69.01 53.44 3.45
N TYR A 362 -69.10 52.43 4.33
CA TYR A 362 -70.24 52.23 5.21
C TYR A 362 -70.40 53.36 6.24
N LYS A 363 -69.29 53.84 6.82
CA LYS A 363 -69.32 55.02 7.71
C LYS A 363 -69.82 56.26 6.97
N ALA A 364 -69.26 56.56 5.79
CA ALA A 364 -69.66 57.70 4.97
C ALA A 364 -71.15 57.64 4.56
N LEU A 365 -71.64 56.45 4.19
CA LEU A 365 -73.05 56.20 3.89
C LEU A 365 -73.94 56.35 5.14
N ASN A 366 -73.48 55.96 6.33
CA ASN A 366 -74.22 56.15 7.58
C ASN A 366 -74.23 57.62 8.04
N GLU A 367 -73.16 58.38 7.78
CA GLU A 367 -73.15 59.83 7.94
C GLU A 367 -74.09 60.52 6.94
N GLU A 368 -74.18 60.04 5.70
CA GLU A 368 -75.13 60.55 4.72
C GLU A 368 -76.57 60.20 5.09
N LYS A 369 -76.82 58.97 5.56
CA LYS A 369 -78.09 58.54 6.14
C LYS A 369 -78.52 59.44 7.29
N THR A 370 -77.64 59.68 8.27
CA THR A 370 -77.98 60.53 9.43
C THR A 370 -78.14 62.01 9.04
N ARG A 371 -77.39 62.52 8.05
CA ARG A 371 -77.63 63.83 7.42
C ARG A 371 -79.01 63.89 6.74
N ALA A 372 -79.42 62.84 6.05
CA ALA A 372 -80.73 62.75 5.39
C ALA A 372 -81.89 62.60 6.39
N GLU A 373 -81.72 61.78 7.44
CA GLU A 373 -82.69 61.65 8.54
C GLU A 373 -82.89 62.99 9.25
N ALA A 374 -81.82 63.70 9.60
CA ALA A 374 -81.90 65.04 10.19
C ALA A 374 -82.53 66.09 9.24
N ALA A 375 -82.40 65.93 7.93
CA ALA A 375 -83.11 66.76 6.95
C ALA A 375 -84.62 66.44 6.90
N CYS A 376 -84.98 65.15 6.90
CA CYS A 376 -86.37 64.70 6.98
C CYS A 376 -87.05 65.12 8.28
N GLU A 377 -86.34 65.11 9.42
CA GLU A 377 -86.85 65.63 10.69
C GLU A 377 -87.12 67.14 10.62
N ARG A 378 -86.21 67.93 10.04
CA ARG A 378 -86.43 69.37 9.80
C ARG A 378 -87.65 69.61 8.91
N TYR A 379 -87.75 68.94 7.77
CA TYR A 379 -88.93 69.07 6.90
C TYR A 379 -90.22 68.61 7.58
N SER A 380 -90.16 67.62 8.47
CA SER A 380 -91.32 67.19 9.28
C SER A 380 -91.75 68.25 10.29
N LEU A 381 -90.79 68.92 10.95
CA LEU A 381 -91.02 70.05 11.84
C LEU A 381 -91.58 71.25 11.08
N GLU A 382 -90.96 71.68 9.97
CA GLU A 382 -91.46 72.74 9.07
C GLU A 382 -92.88 72.43 8.60
N CYS A 383 -93.17 71.19 8.19
CA CYS A 383 -94.53 70.78 7.84
C CYS A 383 -95.50 70.82 9.03
N SER A 384 -95.03 70.62 10.27
CA SER A 384 -95.86 70.74 11.47
C SER A 384 -96.15 72.20 11.83
N GLU A 385 -95.17 73.10 11.67
CA GLU A 385 -95.31 74.54 11.84
C GLU A 385 -96.23 75.14 10.77
N ILE A 386 -96.07 74.75 9.51
CA ILE A 386 -96.95 75.14 8.40
C ILE A 386 -98.39 74.67 8.67
N ARG A 387 -98.59 73.42 9.15
CA ARG A 387 -99.93 72.93 9.54
C ARG A 387 -100.51 73.75 10.71
N ALA A 388 -99.71 74.08 11.73
CA ALA A 388 -100.15 74.91 12.85
C ALA A 388 -100.52 76.33 12.39
N HIS A 389 -99.75 76.93 11.47
CA HIS A 389 -100.08 78.21 10.85
C HIS A 389 -101.36 78.14 10.00
N VAL A 390 -101.59 77.06 9.26
CA VAL A 390 -102.86 76.84 8.54
C VAL A 390 -104.02 76.78 9.52
N TYR A 391 -103.96 75.96 10.56
CA TYR A 391 -105.04 75.88 11.57
C TYR A 391 -105.29 77.23 12.26
N ALA A 392 -104.25 77.96 12.65
CA ALA A 392 -104.39 79.29 13.26
C ALA A 392 -105.06 80.30 12.32
N ARG A 393 -104.80 80.22 11.00
CA ARG A 393 -105.50 81.03 9.98
C ARG A 393 -106.92 80.53 9.70
N GLU A 394 -107.19 79.23 9.78
CA GLU A 394 -108.55 78.69 9.70
C GLU A 394 -109.40 79.17 10.90
N GLU A 395 -108.88 79.14 12.12
CA GLU A 395 -109.53 79.71 13.31
C GLU A 395 -109.74 81.23 13.21
N GLU A 396 -108.80 81.97 12.62
CA GLU A 396 -108.96 83.40 12.36
C GLU A 396 -110.05 83.66 11.32
N VAL A 397 -110.07 82.90 10.22
CA VAL A 397 -111.11 82.97 9.18
C VAL A 397 -112.48 82.57 9.73
N MET A 398 -112.56 81.59 10.64
CA MET A 398 -113.81 81.23 11.31
C MET A 398 -114.30 82.34 12.24
N ARG A 399 -113.43 82.92 13.08
CA ARG A 399 -113.77 84.09 13.91
C ARG A 399 -114.19 85.31 13.08
N LEU A 400 -113.56 85.53 11.93
CA LEU A 400 -113.95 86.60 10.99
C LEU A 400 -115.30 86.32 10.32
N ARG A 401 -115.62 85.06 9.99
CA ARG A 401 -116.94 84.65 9.49
C ARG A 401 -118.03 84.83 10.55
N GLU A 402 -117.77 84.44 11.80
CA GLU A 402 -118.68 84.64 12.93
C GLU A 402 -118.93 86.13 13.21
N ALA A 403 -117.87 86.94 13.24
CA ALA A 403 -117.98 88.38 13.39
C ALA A 403 -118.77 89.03 12.24
N ASN A 404 -118.51 88.63 10.99
CA ASN A 404 -119.26 89.12 9.84
C ASN A 404 -120.73 88.68 9.88
N ALA A 405 -121.03 87.43 10.24
CA ALA A 405 -122.41 86.96 10.41
C ALA A 405 -123.13 87.72 11.55
N GLY A 406 -122.42 88.10 12.62
CA GLY A 406 -122.93 89.00 13.65
C GLY A 406 -123.25 90.40 13.11
N MET A 407 -122.35 90.99 12.31
CA MET A 407 -122.59 92.28 11.64
C MET A 407 -123.74 92.21 10.62
N GLU A 408 -123.92 91.10 9.92
CA GLU A 408 -125.05 90.86 9.01
C GLU A 408 -126.39 90.77 9.76
N GLN A 409 -126.41 90.12 10.93
CA GLN A 409 -127.58 90.11 11.82
C GLN A 409 -127.88 91.51 12.41
N GLU A 410 -126.86 92.25 12.83
CA GLU A 410 -126.96 93.64 13.29
C GLU A 410 -127.51 94.56 12.18
N MET A 411 -126.98 94.44 10.96
CA MET A 411 -127.48 95.10 9.75
C MET A 411 -128.97 94.77 9.50
N HIS A 412 -129.36 93.51 9.61
CA HIS A 412 -130.75 93.08 9.41
C HIS A 412 -131.68 93.63 10.50
N ARG A 413 -131.22 93.66 11.76
CA ARG A 413 -131.91 94.27 12.90
C ARG A 413 -132.12 95.77 12.70
N LEU A 414 -131.08 96.50 12.29
CA LEU A 414 -131.15 97.92 11.98
C LEU A 414 -132.07 98.21 10.79
N HIS A 415 -132.00 97.40 9.72
CA HIS A 415 -132.89 97.51 8.57
C HIS A 415 -134.38 97.31 8.93
N LEU A 416 -134.68 96.35 9.82
CA LEU A 416 -136.03 96.17 10.37
C LEU A 416 -136.47 97.35 11.24
N GLN A 417 -135.57 97.95 12.03
CA GLN A 417 -135.85 99.17 12.79
C GLN A 417 -136.13 100.37 11.88
N CYS A 418 -135.34 100.59 10.82
CA CYS A 418 -135.61 101.61 9.81
C CYS A 418 -136.98 101.43 9.14
N LYS A 419 -137.35 100.19 8.78
CA LYS A 419 -138.70 99.87 8.26
C LYS A 419 -139.82 100.11 9.29
N GLY A 420 -139.53 100.00 10.59
CA GLY A 420 -140.44 100.40 11.66
C GLY A 420 -140.68 101.91 11.68
N VAL A 421 -139.59 102.69 11.63
CA VAL A 421 -139.64 104.17 11.60
C VAL A 421 -140.33 104.69 10.32
N GLN A 422 -140.11 104.05 9.16
CA GLN A 422 -140.81 104.41 7.92
C GLN A 422 -142.33 104.28 8.04
N ARG A 423 -142.84 103.18 8.63
CA ARG A 423 -144.30 103.03 8.87
C ARG A 423 -144.85 104.08 9.85
N GLN A 424 -144.08 104.45 10.86
CA GLN A 424 -144.46 105.54 11.77
C GLN A 424 -144.50 106.90 11.05
N GLN A 425 -143.59 107.15 10.11
CA GLN A 425 -143.61 108.32 9.23
C GLN A 425 -144.83 108.32 8.29
N GLU A 426 -145.20 107.16 7.74
CA GLU A 426 -146.40 106.99 6.91
C GLU A 426 -147.68 107.28 7.71
N GLU A 427 -147.86 106.67 8.89
CA GLU A 427 -148.99 106.95 9.80
C GLU A 427 -149.09 108.44 10.19
N LEU A 428 -147.96 109.09 10.49
CA LEU A 428 -147.93 110.51 10.84
C LEU A 428 -148.29 111.41 9.63
N SER A 429 -147.89 111.01 8.42
CA SER A 429 -148.20 111.73 7.19
C SER A 429 -149.69 111.63 6.84
N GLU A 430 -150.30 110.45 7.04
CA GLU A 430 -151.73 110.23 6.84
C GLU A 430 -152.55 111.04 7.85
N ARG A 431 -152.19 111.01 9.14
CA ARG A 431 -152.83 111.85 10.19
C ARG A 431 -152.71 113.35 9.90
N LEU A 432 -151.60 113.80 9.32
CA LEU A 432 -151.39 115.21 8.94
C LEU A 432 -152.32 115.62 7.78
N LEU A 433 -152.46 114.77 6.75
CA LEU A 433 -153.37 114.99 5.63
C LEU A 433 -154.83 115.08 6.11
N ASP A 434 -155.20 114.20 7.04
CA ASP A 434 -156.53 114.13 7.63
C ASP A 434 -156.88 115.39 8.44
N ALA A 435 -155.92 115.91 9.22
CA ALA A 435 -156.05 117.20 9.91
C ALA A 435 -156.16 118.39 8.91
N GLN A 436 -155.37 118.37 7.82
CA GLN A 436 -155.42 119.41 6.79
C GLN A 436 -156.79 119.47 6.10
N ASN A 437 -157.45 118.33 5.91
CA ASN A 437 -158.78 118.27 5.28
C ASN A 437 -159.89 118.80 6.19
N ARG A 438 -159.81 118.55 7.51
CA ARG A 438 -160.74 119.13 8.50
C ARG A 438 -160.66 120.67 8.51
N SER A 439 -159.44 121.21 8.54
CA SER A 439 -159.20 122.67 8.49
C SER A 439 -159.78 123.35 7.23
N LYS A 440 -159.74 122.68 6.07
CA LYS A 440 -160.36 123.20 4.83
C LYS A 440 -161.89 123.30 4.92
N ALA A 441 -162.56 122.38 5.63
CA ALA A 441 -164.02 122.42 5.82
C ALA A 441 -164.43 123.56 6.77
N GLU A 442 -163.69 123.75 7.86
CA GLU A 442 -163.90 124.85 8.82
C GLU A 442 -163.70 126.24 8.15
N ALA A 443 -162.73 126.34 7.23
CA ALA A 443 -162.50 127.53 6.43
C ALA A 443 -163.64 127.85 5.44
N MET A 444 -164.38 126.86 4.93
CA MET A 444 -165.57 127.10 4.11
C MET A 444 -166.76 127.60 4.93
N ASN A 445 -167.05 126.96 6.07
CA ASN A 445 -168.11 127.41 6.98
C ASN A 445 -167.84 128.83 7.52
N SER A 446 -166.57 129.16 7.75
CA SER A 446 -166.17 130.52 8.16
C SER A 446 -166.46 131.59 7.09
N ARG A 447 -166.50 131.23 5.79
CA ARG A 447 -166.78 132.18 4.70
C ARG A 447 -168.26 132.52 4.56
N SER A 448 -169.18 131.55 4.61
CA SER A 448 -170.61 131.82 4.41
C SER A 448 -171.18 132.77 5.47
N SER A 449 -170.88 132.52 6.76
CA SER A 449 -171.27 133.45 7.84
C SER A 449 -170.61 134.83 7.74
N GLN A 450 -169.46 134.94 7.05
CA GLN A 450 -168.79 136.21 6.80
C GLN A 450 -169.45 137.01 5.65
N GLU A 451 -170.08 136.33 4.69
CA GLU A 451 -170.88 136.94 3.62
C GLU A 451 -172.24 137.45 4.15
N GLU A 452 -172.92 136.67 5.00
CA GLU A 452 -174.14 137.10 5.72
C GLU A 452 -173.86 138.34 6.59
N LEU A 453 -172.76 138.35 7.34
CA LEU A 453 -172.34 139.50 8.14
C LEU A 453 -172.02 140.74 7.28
N GLN A 454 -171.57 140.57 6.03
CA GLN A 454 -171.41 141.69 5.10
C GLN A 454 -172.75 142.22 4.58
N ALA A 455 -173.76 141.39 4.36
CA ALA A 455 -175.08 141.84 3.92
C ALA A 455 -175.71 142.82 4.93
N CYS A 456 -175.71 142.46 6.22
CA CYS A 456 -176.19 143.33 7.30
C CYS A 456 -175.41 144.66 7.39
N LYS A 457 -174.08 144.62 7.21
CA LYS A 457 -173.24 145.83 7.21
C LYS A 457 -173.51 146.76 6.02
N ARG A 458 -173.90 146.24 4.86
CA ARG A 458 -174.29 147.05 3.67
C ARG A 458 -175.60 147.81 3.90
N MET A 459 -176.59 147.22 4.58
CA MET A 459 -177.83 147.94 4.95
C MET A 459 -177.57 149.08 5.94
N ALA A 460 -176.77 148.84 6.99
CA ALA A 460 -176.40 149.87 7.96
C ALA A 460 -175.66 151.05 7.29
N ALA A 461 -174.76 150.76 6.34
CA ALA A 461 -174.02 151.78 5.59
C ALA A 461 -174.90 152.67 4.70
N MET A 462 -176.00 152.14 4.13
CA MET A 462 -176.90 152.96 3.30
C MET A 462 -177.72 153.97 4.12
N LEU A 463 -178.21 153.58 5.30
CA LEU A 463 -178.95 154.47 6.20
C LEU A 463 -178.06 155.60 6.76
N GLU A 464 -176.86 155.26 7.21
CA GLU A 464 -175.92 156.28 7.73
C GLU A 464 -175.40 157.20 6.62
N LYS A 465 -175.32 156.73 5.37
CA LYS A 465 -175.01 157.57 4.21
C LYS A 465 -176.11 158.62 3.94
N GLN A 466 -177.38 158.22 3.86
CA GLN A 466 -178.49 159.16 3.66
C GLN A 466 -178.54 160.25 4.74
N LYS A 467 -178.26 159.89 5.99
CA LYS A 467 -178.13 160.83 7.11
C LYS A 467 -176.96 161.80 6.95
N GLN A 468 -175.80 161.34 6.45
CA GLN A 468 -174.65 162.20 6.24
C GLN A 468 -174.78 163.14 5.03
N ASP A 469 -175.44 162.71 3.96
CA ASP A 469 -175.52 163.50 2.73
C ASP A 469 -176.39 164.76 2.94
N CYS A 470 -177.55 164.65 3.60
CA CYS A 470 -178.38 165.80 3.99
C CYS A 470 -177.65 166.78 4.94
N VAL A 471 -176.78 166.28 5.83
CA VAL A 471 -175.98 167.12 6.74
C VAL A 471 -174.87 167.86 5.98
N LYS A 472 -174.29 167.25 4.95
CA LYS A 472 -173.23 167.86 4.12
C LYS A 472 -173.78 168.98 3.23
N GLU A 473 -174.92 168.79 2.57
CA GLU A 473 -175.60 169.89 1.84
C GLU A 473 -175.90 171.06 2.78
N GLY A 474 -176.48 170.78 3.96
CA GLY A 474 -176.82 171.79 4.96
C GLY A 474 -175.62 172.45 5.64
N CYS A 475 -174.39 171.94 5.50
CA CYS A 475 -173.17 172.59 5.98
C CYS A 475 -172.43 173.34 4.87
N LEU A 476 -172.32 172.77 3.66
CA LEU A 476 -171.70 173.43 2.52
C LEU A 476 -172.43 174.74 2.17
N LEU A 477 -173.76 174.75 2.18
CA LEU A 477 -174.54 176.00 2.02
C LEU A 477 -174.33 177.01 3.17
N ARG A 478 -174.00 176.54 4.38
CA ARG A 478 -173.69 177.42 5.53
C ARG A 478 -172.31 178.05 5.37
N ASP A 479 -171.32 177.26 4.98
CA ASP A 479 -169.94 177.73 4.82
C ASP A 479 -169.77 178.56 3.55
N GLU A 480 -170.53 178.29 2.47
CA GLU A 480 -170.69 179.22 1.36
C GLU A 480 -171.38 180.52 1.79
N ILE A 481 -172.43 180.48 2.61
CA ILE A 481 -173.07 181.70 3.14
C ILE A 481 -172.10 182.49 4.05
N VAL A 482 -171.22 181.84 4.82
CA VAL A 482 -170.20 182.53 5.63
C VAL A 482 -169.06 183.07 4.76
N ALA A 483 -168.58 182.32 3.77
CA ALA A 483 -167.58 182.80 2.81
C ALA A 483 -168.13 183.94 1.93
N LEU A 484 -169.41 183.90 1.57
CA LEU A 484 -170.12 184.99 0.89
C LEU A 484 -170.37 186.17 1.83
N ARG A 485 -170.61 185.98 3.14
CA ARG A 485 -170.63 187.09 4.10
C ARG A 485 -169.26 187.76 4.21
N VAL A 486 -168.17 187.00 4.35
CA VAL A 486 -166.81 187.58 4.38
C VAL A 486 -166.46 188.31 3.08
N LYS A 487 -166.90 187.80 1.92
CA LYS A 487 -166.76 188.52 0.63
C LYS A 487 -167.70 189.73 0.51
N LEU A 488 -168.91 189.67 1.07
CA LEU A 488 -169.86 190.78 1.11
C LEU A 488 -169.41 191.87 2.07
N ASP A 489 -168.74 191.52 3.17
CA ASP A 489 -168.14 192.45 4.13
C ASP A 489 -166.80 193.00 3.62
N GLN A 490 -166.09 192.31 2.71
CA GLN A 490 -165.01 192.90 1.92
C GLN A 490 -165.56 193.95 0.94
N VAL A 491 -166.63 193.65 0.20
CA VAL A 491 -167.37 194.64 -0.62
C VAL A 491 -168.01 195.74 0.25
N GLY A 492 -168.36 195.43 1.50
CA GLY A 492 -168.90 196.36 2.49
C GLY A 492 -167.83 197.30 3.06
N GLY A 493 -166.63 196.79 3.28
CA GLY A 493 -165.43 197.55 3.63
C GLY A 493 -164.96 198.45 2.49
N GLU A 494 -165.12 198.03 1.23
CA GLU A 494 -164.93 198.89 0.06
C GLU A 494 -166.02 199.98 -0.02
N LYS A 495 -167.27 199.67 0.37
CA LYS A 495 -168.34 200.67 0.54
C LYS A 495 -168.07 201.65 1.69
N ASP A 496 -167.24 201.28 2.66
CA ASP A 496 -166.74 202.15 3.73
C ASP A 496 -165.25 202.55 3.56
N PHE A 497 -164.66 202.33 2.38
CA PHE A 497 -163.62 203.19 1.78
C PHE A 497 -164.25 204.34 0.97
N LEU A 498 -165.56 204.26 0.75
CA LEU A 498 -166.45 205.39 0.49
C LEU A 498 -167.14 205.89 1.78
N ARG A 499 -166.57 205.63 2.98
CA ARG A 499 -167.09 206.17 4.27
C ARG A 499 -166.07 206.48 5.38
N SER A 500 -165.12 205.59 5.66
CA SER A 500 -163.73 206.02 5.89
C SER A 500 -163.06 206.27 4.52
N GLN A 501 -162.04 207.11 4.47
CA GLN A 501 -161.57 207.93 3.32
C GLN A 501 -162.63 208.64 2.43
N LEU A 502 -163.93 208.51 2.74
CA LEU A 502 -164.79 209.67 2.97
C LEU A 502 -164.69 210.20 4.44
N GLU A 503 -163.95 209.49 5.30
CA GLU A 503 -163.29 210.06 6.50
C GLU A 503 -161.86 209.52 6.60
N GLU A 504 -160.85 210.38 6.50
CA GLU A 504 -159.44 210.06 6.82
C GLU A 504 -159.23 209.60 8.28
N GLU A 505 -160.29 209.67 9.09
CA GLU A 505 -160.50 208.85 10.27
C GLU A 505 -160.40 207.33 9.92
N ARG A 506 -159.38 206.56 10.30
CA ARG A 506 -158.25 206.87 11.21
C ARG A 506 -156.90 206.26 10.75
N GLY A 507 -156.91 205.26 9.85
CA GLY A 507 -155.76 204.75 9.08
C GLY A 507 -154.65 203.99 9.84
N ARG A 508 -153.51 203.79 9.13
CA ARG A 508 -152.14 203.52 9.66
C ARG A 508 -151.92 202.34 10.66
N ARG A 509 -151.97 201.04 10.25
CA ARG A 509 -151.58 199.93 11.18
C ARG A 509 -151.21 198.49 10.65
N GLY A 510 -150.24 198.29 9.74
CA GLY A 510 -149.78 196.93 9.29
C GLY A 510 -148.54 196.30 10.01
N GLU A 511 -148.15 195.05 9.67
CA GLU A 511 -146.89 194.22 9.97
C GLU A 511 -146.86 193.31 11.27
N LEU A 512 -146.03 192.25 11.57
CA LEU A 512 -144.82 191.52 11.00
C LEU A 512 -144.52 190.08 11.67
N GLU A 513 -143.33 189.43 11.45
CA GLU A 513 -142.52 188.41 12.28
C GLU A 513 -142.62 186.78 12.21
N GLY A 514 -141.55 185.92 12.54
CA GLY A 514 -141.40 184.34 12.60
C GLY A 514 -139.96 183.53 12.90
N MET A 515 -139.74 182.13 13.18
CA MET A 515 -138.40 181.20 13.30
C MET A 515 -138.28 179.54 13.68
N MET A 516 -137.10 178.69 13.68
CA MET A 516 -136.79 177.11 13.97
C MET A 516 -135.24 176.48 14.24
N GLN A 517 -134.57 175.21 14.44
CA GLN A 517 -134.58 173.60 14.65
C GLN A 517 -133.18 172.68 14.95
N GLN A 518 -133.00 171.31 15.39
CA GLN A 518 -131.70 170.30 15.46
C GLN A 518 -131.61 168.70 16.04
N LEU A 519 -130.50 167.78 15.98
CA LEU A 519 -130.30 166.21 16.38
C LEU A 519 -128.86 165.29 16.50
N ARG A 520 -128.63 164.05 17.24
CA ARG A 520 -127.74 162.67 17.04
C ARG A 520 -126.70 161.83 18.10
N VAL A 521 -126.30 160.44 18.07
CA VAL A 521 -125.26 159.53 18.95
C VAL A 521 -124.78 157.92 18.65
N LYS A 522 -123.79 157.08 19.33
CA LYS A 522 -123.28 155.53 19.17
C LYS A 522 -122.33 154.65 20.29
N GLU A 523 -121.88 153.28 20.22
CA GLU A 523 -121.18 152.24 21.27
C GLU A 523 -120.03 151.03 20.92
N HIS A 524 -119.50 149.96 21.76
CA HIS A 524 -118.82 148.48 21.53
C HIS A 524 -117.79 147.66 22.60
N ALA A 525 -117.42 146.26 22.63
CA ALA A 525 -116.40 145.40 23.58
C ALA A 525 -115.94 143.76 23.44
N ALA A 526 -114.91 143.03 24.16
CA ALA A 526 -114.44 141.47 24.21
C ALA A 526 -113.24 140.73 25.18
N PHE A 527 -112.91 139.32 25.35
CA PHE A 527 -111.77 138.53 26.21
C PHE A 527 -111.47 136.84 26.30
N GLN A 528 -110.26 136.13 26.68
CA GLN A 528 -109.96 134.59 27.14
C GLN A 528 -108.48 133.81 27.52
N ALA A 529 -108.31 132.53 28.19
CA ALA A 529 -107.30 131.25 28.19
C ALA A 529 -106.03 130.70 29.18
N GLU A 530 -105.60 129.33 29.41
CA GLU A 530 -104.33 128.59 30.14
C GLU A 530 -104.18 126.89 30.30
N ARG A 531 -103.29 125.84 30.81
CA ARG A 531 -101.92 125.31 31.56
C ARG A 531 -101.31 123.72 31.51
N GLU A 532 -100.19 123.14 32.21
CA GLU A 532 -99.54 121.64 32.26
C GLU A 532 -98.45 120.97 33.40
N LYS A 533 -97.70 119.73 33.33
CA LYS A 533 -96.97 118.73 34.40
C LYS A 533 -95.54 117.84 34.25
N SER A 534 -94.87 117.01 35.24
CA SER A 534 -93.82 115.76 35.19
C SER A 534 -92.62 115.37 36.28
N THR A 535 -91.78 114.23 36.20
CA THR A 535 -90.29 113.86 36.63
C THR A 535 -89.75 112.61 37.53
N ASP A 536 -88.45 112.13 37.41
CA ASP A 536 -87.78 110.82 37.88
C ASP A 536 -86.37 110.85 38.66
N ASN A 537 -85.77 109.70 39.13
CA ASN A 537 -84.47 109.59 39.91
C ASN A 537 -83.69 108.20 39.95
N VAL A 538 -82.37 108.22 40.32
CA VAL A 538 -81.44 107.13 40.86
C VAL A 538 -80.52 106.22 39.97
N GLU A 539 -81.00 105.29 39.14
CA GLU A 539 -80.34 103.98 38.84
C GLU A 539 -78.91 103.88 38.19
N LEU A 540 -78.12 104.93 38.06
CA LEU A 540 -76.92 104.95 37.19
C LEU A 540 -75.55 104.57 37.79
N GLN A 541 -75.44 104.19 39.08
CA GLN A 541 -74.12 104.07 39.75
C GLN A 541 -73.53 102.65 39.94
N GLU A 542 -74.30 101.56 39.78
CA GLU A 542 -73.83 100.22 40.20
C GLU A 542 -72.98 99.43 39.18
N LYS A 543 -72.85 99.90 37.93
CA LYS A 543 -72.41 99.03 36.81
C LYS A 543 -70.89 98.90 36.55
N LEU A 544 -70.01 99.62 37.25
CA LEU A 544 -68.56 99.57 36.98
C LEU A 544 -67.70 98.87 38.06
N HIS A 545 -68.25 98.60 39.25
CA HIS A 545 -67.48 98.00 40.37
C HIS A 545 -66.93 96.60 40.05
N LYS A 546 -67.57 95.86 39.13
CA LYS A 546 -67.24 94.46 38.79
C LYS A 546 -65.94 94.27 37.99
N VAL A 547 -65.41 95.31 37.34
CA VAL A 547 -64.19 95.19 36.50
C VAL A 547 -62.91 95.09 37.34
N VAL A 548 -62.96 95.49 38.62
CA VAL A 548 -61.77 95.53 39.50
C VAL A 548 -61.39 94.14 40.03
N THR A 549 -62.36 93.24 40.23
CA THR A 549 -62.17 91.96 40.95
C THR A 549 -61.59 90.83 40.10
N GLU A 550 -61.58 90.94 38.77
CA GLU A 550 -61.10 89.86 37.88
C GLU A 550 -59.57 89.90 37.65
N ASN A 551 -58.91 91.01 37.99
CA ASN A 551 -57.50 91.23 37.65
C ASN A 551 -56.50 90.77 38.75
N GLU A 552 -56.99 90.37 39.93
CA GLU A 552 -56.14 89.93 41.05
C GLU A 552 -55.89 88.41 41.09
N HIS A 553 -56.74 87.60 40.45
CA HIS A 553 -56.62 86.13 40.46
C HIS A 553 -55.43 85.65 39.59
N ASN A 554 -55.32 86.18 38.37
CA ASN A 554 -54.26 85.85 37.41
C ASN A 554 -52.84 86.26 37.88
N ALA A 555 -52.73 87.06 38.93
CA ALA A 555 -51.46 87.47 39.52
C ALA A 555 -50.83 86.42 40.47
N GLN A 556 -51.56 85.37 40.85
CA GLN A 556 -51.11 84.38 41.84
C GLN A 556 -50.51 83.11 41.20
N GLU A 557 -51.10 82.55 40.12
CA GLU A 557 -50.52 81.39 39.41
C GLU A 557 -49.11 81.66 38.87
N LEU A 558 -48.88 82.88 38.37
CA LEU A 558 -47.58 83.32 37.85
C LEU A 558 -46.45 83.39 38.90
N ARG A 559 -46.73 83.16 40.19
CA ARG A 559 -45.72 83.03 41.25
C ARG A 559 -45.33 81.57 41.51
N LEU A 560 -46.28 80.64 41.51
CA LEU A 560 -46.02 79.21 41.73
C LEU A 560 -45.19 78.59 40.59
N LEU A 561 -45.40 79.03 39.34
CA LEU A 561 -44.61 78.58 38.19
C LEU A 561 -43.18 79.18 38.13
N ARG A 562 -42.80 80.07 39.06
CA ARG A 562 -41.44 80.64 39.13
C ARG A 562 -40.54 79.90 40.12
N SER A 563 -41.00 79.63 41.34
CA SER A 563 -40.19 78.88 42.32
C SER A 563 -39.84 77.47 41.83
N ARG A 564 -40.75 76.81 41.10
CA ARG A 564 -40.51 75.49 40.52
C ARG A 564 -39.45 75.47 39.40
N ARG A 565 -39.09 76.65 38.84
CA ARG A 565 -37.97 76.78 37.88
C ARG A 565 -36.62 76.91 38.60
N GLU A 566 -36.60 77.67 39.69
CA GLU A 566 -35.41 77.93 40.50
C GLU A 566 -34.90 76.65 41.21
N GLU A 567 -35.82 75.76 41.63
CA GLU A 567 -35.47 74.42 42.15
C GLU A 567 -34.70 73.55 41.14
N LEU A 568 -35.10 73.57 39.85
CA LEU A 568 -34.49 72.76 38.80
C LEU A 568 -33.15 73.34 38.31
N GLU A 569 -32.99 74.67 38.35
CA GLU A 569 -31.71 75.33 38.05
C GLU A 569 -30.64 75.01 39.12
N PHE A 570 -31.02 74.78 40.38
CA PHE A 570 -30.11 74.39 41.45
C PHE A 570 -29.56 72.96 41.32
N GLU A 571 -30.38 71.99 40.90
CA GLU A 571 -29.91 70.60 40.73
C GLU A 571 -28.97 70.42 39.52
N LEU A 572 -29.19 71.17 38.44
CA LEU A 572 -28.28 71.18 37.28
C LEU A 572 -26.88 71.70 37.65
N GLU A 573 -26.80 72.74 38.48
CA GLU A 573 -25.52 73.30 38.95
C GLU A 573 -24.80 72.36 39.93
N LYS A 574 -25.55 71.61 40.75
CA LYS A 574 -25.02 70.54 41.61
C LYS A 574 -24.40 69.40 40.80
N HIS A 575 -25.03 68.97 39.71
CA HIS A 575 -24.49 67.91 38.84
C HIS A 575 -23.25 68.36 38.04
N ARG A 576 -23.15 69.64 37.65
CA ARG A 576 -21.94 70.18 37.00
C ARG A 576 -20.70 70.07 37.88
N ARG A 577 -20.83 70.29 39.20
CA ARG A 577 -19.70 70.22 40.15
C ARG A 577 -19.23 68.79 40.41
N LEU A 578 -20.12 67.80 40.30
CA LEU A 578 -19.78 66.36 40.36
C LEU A 578 -19.08 65.83 39.10
N ILE A 579 -19.26 66.49 37.94
CA ILE A 579 -18.50 66.17 36.73
C ILE A 579 -17.07 66.76 36.84
N SER A 580 -16.95 67.98 37.37
CA SER A 580 -15.65 68.65 37.57
C SER A 580 -14.72 67.97 38.59
N SER A 581 -15.20 67.03 39.41
CA SER A 581 -14.33 66.25 40.32
C SER A 581 -13.78 64.97 39.70
N LYS A 582 -14.27 64.54 38.53
CA LYS A 582 -13.74 63.35 37.83
C LYS A 582 -12.59 63.65 36.87
N SER A 583 -12.52 64.86 36.31
CA SER A 583 -11.43 65.24 35.41
C SER A 583 -10.07 65.46 36.09
N MET A 584 -9.96 65.22 37.41
CA MET A 584 -8.67 65.16 38.13
C MET A 584 -8.26 63.70 38.43
N GLU A 585 -9.17 62.73 38.34
CA GLU A 585 -8.83 61.30 38.33
C GLU A 585 -8.26 60.89 36.96
N GLU A 586 -8.70 61.55 35.88
CA GLU A 586 -8.22 61.32 34.51
C GLU A 586 -6.76 61.74 34.28
N GLU A 587 -6.24 62.77 34.97
CA GLU A 587 -4.80 63.09 34.92
C GLU A 587 -3.94 62.07 35.67
N SER A 588 -4.39 61.56 36.83
CA SER A 588 -3.70 60.46 37.53
C SER A 588 -3.68 59.17 36.70
N MET A 589 -4.76 58.89 35.97
CA MET A 589 -4.82 57.78 35.01
C MET A 589 -3.95 58.04 33.76
N SER A 590 -3.73 59.30 33.36
CA SER A 590 -2.85 59.66 32.24
C SER A 590 -1.40 59.31 32.49
N ASP A 591 -0.87 59.60 33.69
CA ASP A 591 0.50 59.23 34.07
C ASP A 591 0.66 57.70 34.17
N GLU A 592 -0.32 56.99 34.72
CA GLU A 592 -0.30 55.53 34.80
C GLU A 592 -0.40 54.90 33.39
N ILE A 593 -1.23 55.45 32.50
CA ILE A 593 -1.27 55.11 31.07
C ILE A 593 0.06 55.43 30.36
N SER A 594 0.79 56.48 30.76
CA SER A 594 2.13 56.75 30.21
C SER A 594 3.13 55.65 30.60
N SER A 595 3.08 55.19 31.85
CA SER A 595 3.92 54.09 32.33
C SER A 595 3.57 52.75 31.65
N LEU A 596 2.28 52.50 31.43
CA LEU A 596 1.80 51.32 30.71
C LEU A 596 2.15 51.40 29.22
N ARG A 597 2.15 52.57 28.59
CA ARG A 597 2.65 52.76 27.22
C ARG A 597 4.15 52.52 27.11
N ALA A 598 4.95 53.02 28.05
CA ALA A 598 6.39 52.74 28.08
C ALA A 598 6.67 51.23 28.25
N ASN A 599 5.94 50.56 29.14
CA ASN A 599 6.02 49.10 29.32
C ASN A 599 5.50 48.33 28.10
N VAL A 600 4.47 48.81 27.40
CA VAL A 600 3.99 48.22 26.14
C VAL A 600 5.00 48.43 25.00
N GLU A 601 5.71 49.56 24.93
CA GLU A 601 6.81 49.74 23.97
C GLU A 601 8.03 48.86 24.30
N GLU A 602 8.39 48.68 25.58
CA GLU A 602 9.44 47.74 26.01
C GLU A 602 9.02 46.30 25.65
N LEU A 603 7.77 45.91 25.92
CA LEU A 603 7.21 44.61 25.52
C LEU A 603 7.12 44.46 24.00
N GLN A 604 6.80 45.51 23.23
CA GLN A 604 6.84 45.48 21.77
C GLN A 604 8.27 45.35 21.25
N ARG A 605 9.27 45.98 21.89
CA ARG A 605 10.69 45.77 21.56
C ARG A 605 11.16 44.37 21.93
N VAL A 606 10.65 43.78 23.01
CA VAL A 606 10.91 42.37 23.37
C VAL A 606 10.23 41.42 22.40
N VAL A 607 8.98 41.66 22.01
CA VAL A 607 8.24 40.90 21.00
C VAL A 607 8.93 41.02 19.65
N GLU A 608 9.34 42.20 19.19
CA GLU A 608 10.14 42.35 17.97
C GLU A 608 11.48 41.59 18.01
N ARG A 609 12.17 41.59 19.16
CA ARG A 609 13.40 40.79 19.35
C ARG A 609 13.08 39.30 19.30
N GLN A 610 11.95 38.87 19.89
CA GLN A 610 11.49 37.48 19.88
C GLN A 610 10.98 37.05 18.50
N ASP A 611 10.32 37.92 17.73
CA ASP A 611 9.87 37.66 16.36
C ASP A 611 11.05 37.64 15.39
N LYS A 612 12.05 38.52 15.55
CA LYS A 612 13.31 38.45 14.80
C LYS A 612 14.10 37.17 15.17
N ALA A 613 14.08 36.75 16.42
CA ALA A 613 14.66 35.47 16.85
C ALA A 613 13.85 34.25 16.34
N LEU A 614 12.52 34.30 16.33
CA LEU A 614 11.64 33.26 15.78
C LEU A 614 11.73 33.20 14.26
N GLN A 615 11.93 34.33 13.58
CA GLN A 615 12.21 34.38 12.16
C GLN A 615 13.58 33.77 11.86
N ALA A 616 14.64 34.16 12.58
CA ALA A 616 15.94 33.51 12.48
C ALA A 616 15.87 32.00 12.79
N LYS A 617 15.05 31.57 13.75
CA LYS A 617 14.81 30.14 14.02
C LYS A 617 13.92 29.44 12.97
N ARG A 618 13.02 30.15 12.29
CA ARG A 618 12.28 29.64 11.11
C ARG A 618 13.20 29.52 9.90
N GLU A 619 14.15 30.43 9.73
CA GLU A 619 15.18 30.40 8.68
C GLU A 619 16.23 29.30 8.95
N GLU A 620 16.70 29.14 10.19
CA GLU A 620 17.47 27.97 10.61
C GLU A 620 16.69 26.67 10.40
N GLN A 621 15.40 26.63 10.78
CA GLN A 621 14.55 25.46 10.56
C GLN A 621 14.28 25.21 9.06
N SER A 622 14.25 26.25 8.22
CA SER A 622 14.18 26.14 6.77
C SER A 622 15.45 25.52 6.22
N HIS A 623 16.63 26.05 6.57
CA HIS A 623 17.90 25.51 6.13
C HIS A 623 18.19 24.10 6.70
N LEU A 624 17.71 23.78 7.91
CA LEU A 624 17.75 22.42 8.45
C LEU A 624 16.77 21.49 7.72
N LYS A 625 15.56 21.94 7.36
CA LYS A 625 14.63 21.17 6.51
C LYS A 625 15.21 20.95 5.12
N GLU A 626 15.75 21.97 4.46
CA GLU A 626 16.44 21.84 3.17
C GLU A 626 17.65 20.90 3.27
N ARG A 627 18.47 21.00 4.31
CA ARG A 627 19.62 20.11 4.51
C ARG A 627 19.17 18.67 4.76
N LEU A 628 18.13 18.46 5.56
CA LEU A 628 17.57 17.15 5.85
C LEU A 628 16.89 16.56 4.60
N GLN A 629 16.18 17.38 3.81
CA GLN A 629 15.60 17.00 2.53
C GLN A 629 16.68 16.69 1.48
N ARG A 630 17.78 17.45 1.42
CA ARG A 630 18.95 17.12 0.59
C ARG A 630 19.56 15.78 1.01
N MET A 631 19.82 15.58 2.31
CA MET A 631 20.30 14.29 2.83
C MET A 631 19.30 13.15 2.59
N GLN A 632 17.98 13.40 2.59
CA GLN A 632 16.98 12.41 2.19
C GLN A 632 17.06 12.11 0.69
N THR A 633 17.16 13.11 -0.19
CA THR A 633 17.34 12.85 -1.63
C THR A 633 18.68 12.19 -1.97
N GLU A 634 19.73 12.45 -1.19
CA GLU A 634 21.02 11.75 -1.28
C GLU A 634 20.92 10.32 -0.75
N ALA A 635 20.20 10.09 0.36
CA ALA A 635 19.90 8.77 0.88
C ALA A 635 19.06 7.95 -0.11
N GLU A 636 17.95 8.49 -0.63
CA GLU A 636 17.12 7.88 -1.67
C GLU A 636 17.92 7.59 -2.95
N ASN A 637 18.82 8.47 -3.38
CA ASN A 637 19.64 8.23 -4.57
C ASN A 637 20.75 7.21 -4.31
N ASN A 638 21.27 7.12 -3.08
CA ASN A 638 22.18 6.06 -2.68
C ASN A 638 21.46 4.72 -2.49
N GLU A 639 20.24 4.71 -1.95
CA GLU A 639 19.36 3.55 -1.84
C GLU A 639 18.92 3.04 -3.21
N ARG A 640 18.57 3.94 -4.14
CA ARG A 640 18.35 3.60 -5.56
C ARG A 640 19.61 3.01 -6.20
N LYS A 641 20.81 3.55 -5.91
CA LYS A 641 22.07 2.96 -6.38
C LYS A 641 22.38 1.61 -5.73
N VAL A 642 22.05 1.41 -4.46
CA VAL A 642 22.18 0.12 -3.79
C VAL A 642 21.20 -0.87 -4.39
N LEU A 643 19.93 -0.51 -4.62
CA LEU A 643 18.94 -1.33 -5.34
C LEU A 643 19.34 -1.60 -6.81
N GLU A 644 19.97 -0.65 -7.49
CA GLU A 644 20.47 -0.83 -8.84
C GLU A 644 21.70 -1.76 -8.86
N LEU A 645 22.62 -1.62 -7.92
CA LEU A 645 23.76 -2.52 -7.73
C LEU A 645 23.33 -3.91 -7.24
N GLU A 646 22.33 -4.02 -6.37
CA GLU A 646 21.72 -5.28 -5.92
C GLU A 646 20.95 -5.96 -7.04
N THR A 647 20.21 -5.22 -7.88
CA THR A 647 19.54 -5.82 -9.04
C THR A 647 20.52 -6.15 -10.16
N GLN A 648 21.68 -5.49 -10.24
CA GLN A 648 22.81 -5.95 -11.06
C GLN A 648 23.45 -7.20 -10.45
N LEU A 649 23.72 -7.23 -9.14
CA LEU A 649 24.27 -8.39 -8.43
C LEU A 649 23.35 -9.59 -8.59
N ARG A 650 22.05 -9.45 -8.29
CA ARG A 650 21.02 -10.47 -8.53
C ARG A 650 20.89 -10.85 -10.00
N LYS A 651 21.13 -9.97 -10.97
CA LYS A 651 21.21 -10.35 -12.41
C LYS A 651 22.47 -11.17 -12.72
N HIS A 652 23.57 -10.94 -12.02
CA HIS A 652 24.80 -11.73 -12.14
C HIS A 652 24.72 -13.05 -11.37
N GLU A 653 24.10 -13.08 -10.20
CA GLU A 653 23.78 -14.28 -9.42
C GLU A 653 22.74 -15.14 -10.13
N VAL A 654 21.64 -14.56 -10.64
CA VAL A 654 20.68 -15.29 -11.47
C VAL A 654 21.31 -15.73 -12.79
N ARG A 655 22.30 -15.02 -13.35
CA ARG A 655 23.10 -15.54 -14.47
C ARG A 655 23.97 -16.72 -14.06
N ALA A 656 24.71 -16.64 -12.96
CA ALA A 656 25.52 -17.74 -12.44
C ALA A 656 24.65 -18.95 -12.11
N GLN A 657 23.56 -18.75 -11.36
CA GLN A 657 22.53 -19.75 -11.06
C GLN A 657 21.82 -20.25 -12.33
N SER A 658 21.68 -19.45 -13.40
CA SER A 658 21.18 -19.93 -14.70
C SER A 658 22.19 -20.79 -15.46
N MET A 659 23.49 -20.63 -15.24
CA MET A 659 24.52 -21.52 -15.80
C MET A 659 24.66 -22.78 -14.94
N ASP A 660 24.77 -22.65 -13.62
CA ASP A 660 24.69 -23.75 -12.64
C ASP A 660 23.43 -24.60 -12.84
N SER A 661 22.28 -23.96 -13.06
CA SER A 661 21.04 -24.66 -13.36
C SER A 661 20.95 -25.09 -14.82
N ALA A 662 21.58 -24.46 -15.81
CA ALA A 662 21.68 -25.01 -17.16
C ALA A 662 22.58 -26.26 -17.22
N GLU A 663 23.65 -26.33 -16.43
CA GLU A 663 24.46 -27.54 -16.28
C GLU A 663 23.71 -28.61 -15.49
N ARG A 664 23.09 -28.27 -14.34
CA ARG A 664 22.24 -29.21 -13.60
C ARG A 664 20.96 -29.60 -14.35
N HIS A 665 20.43 -28.79 -15.27
CA HIS A 665 19.35 -29.17 -16.18
C HIS A 665 19.89 -29.92 -17.40
N SER A 666 21.13 -29.72 -17.85
CA SER A 666 21.73 -30.58 -18.88
C SER A 666 21.95 -31.99 -18.32
N SER A 667 22.55 -32.11 -17.13
CA SER A 667 22.72 -33.39 -16.44
C SER A 667 21.39 -34.00 -16.02
N SER A 668 20.49 -33.27 -15.36
CA SER A 668 19.17 -33.83 -14.98
C SER A 668 18.19 -33.95 -16.15
N SER A 669 18.41 -33.34 -17.32
CA SER A 669 17.68 -33.67 -18.54
C SER A 669 18.33 -34.85 -19.27
N LEU A 670 19.62 -35.15 -19.07
CA LEU A 670 20.21 -36.41 -19.51
C LEU A 670 19.71 -37.58 -18.64
N GLU A 671 19.65 -37.39 -17.32
CA GLU A 671 19.09 -38.37 -16.37
C GLU A 671 17.58 -38.51 -16.52
N ARG A 672 16.82 -37.40 -16.71
CA ARG A 672 15.41 -37.49 -17.12
C ARG A 672 15.29 -38.16 -18.47
N HIS A 673 16.03 -37.80 -19.52
CA HIS A 673 15.95 -38.54 -20.80
C HIS A 673 16.45 -40.00 -20.75
N LEU A 674 16.97 -40.49 -19.61
CA LEU A 674 17.16 -41.90 -19.33
C LEU A 674 15.99 -42.49 -18.51
N ALA A 675 15.49 -41.77 -17.50
CA ALA A 675 14.29 -42.11 -16.74
C ALA A 675 13.02 -42.05 -17.60
N ASP A 676 12.70 -40.91 -18.22
CA ASP A 676 11.69 -40.67 -19.26
C ASP A 676 11.80 -41.68 -20.40
N LYS A 677 12.98 -42.25 -20.69
CA LYS A 677 13.15 -43.25 -21.76
C LYS A 677 12.75 -44.66 -21.29
N GLU A 678 12.94 -44.97 -20.02
CA GLU A 678 12.46 -46.21 -19.42
C GLU A 678 10.98 -46.11 -19.03
N GLU A 679 10.54 -44.93 -18.55
CA GLU A 679 9.13 -44.57 -18.44
C GLU A 679 8.46 -44.49 -19.80
N LEU A 680 9.11 -44.03 -20.88
CA LEU A 680 8.57 -44.15 -22.25
C LEU A 680 8.56 -45.59 -22.72
N ARG A 681 9.43 -46.50 -22.25
CA ARG A 681 9.31 -47.94 -22.57
C ARG A 681 8.15 -48.59 -21.82
N VAL A 682 7.92 -48.21 -20.55
CA VAL A 682 6.79 -48.69 -19.75
C VAL A 682 5.48 -48.04 -20.21
N ALA A 683 5.49 -46.76 -20.56
CA ALA A 683 4.37 -46.01 -21.10
C ALA A 683 4.08 -46.45 -22.54
N LEU A 684 5.08 -46.72 -23.40
CA LEU A 684 4.84 -47.29 -24.73
C LEU A 684 4.11 -48.62 -24.59
N ARG A 685 4.59 -49.56 -23.75
CA ARG A 685 3.87 -50.81 -23.47
C ARG A 685 2.47 -50.60 -22.90
N ARG A 686 2.29 -49.66 -21.96
CA ARG A 686 0.95 -49.32 -21.42
C ARG A 686 0.05 -48.68 -22.48
N THR A 687 0.60 -47.88 -23.39
CA THR A 687 -0.11 -47.28 -24.52
C THR A 687 -0.34 -48.27 -25.65
N GLU A 688 0.48 -49.32 -25.80
CA GLU A 688 0.28 -50.45 -26.72
C GLU A 688 -0.81 -51.37 -26.16
N GLU A 689 -0.77 -51.73 -24.88
CA GLU A 689 -1.89 -52.40 -24.19
C GLU A 689 -3.17 -51.56 -24.23
N GLN A 690 -3.08 -50.24 -24.05
CA GLN A 690 -4.22 -49.34 -24.25
C GLN A 690 -4.58 -49.17 -25.72
N LEU A 691 -3.67 -49.33 -26.68
CA LEU A 691 -3.99 -49.30 -28.12
C LEU A 691 -4.72 -50.58 -28.49
N GLU A 692 -4.33 -51.74 -27.98
CA GLU A 692 -5.04 -53.00 -28.16
C GLU A 692 -6.41 -52.97 -27.47
N ARG A 693 -6.50 -52.46 -26.24
CA ARG A 693 -7.77 -52.26 -25.53
C ARG A 693 -8.68 -51.24 -26.23
N THR A 694 -8.14 -50.11 -26.68
CA THR A 694 -8.92 -49.09 -27.42
C THR A 694 -9.18 -49.49 -28.87
N HIS A 695 -8.39 -50.36 -29.49
CA HIS A 695 -8.67 -50.96 -30.80
C HIS A 695 -9.73 -52.06 -30.70
N HIS A 696 -9.73 -52.83 -29.61
CA HIS A 696 -10.78 -53.78 -29.28
C HIS A 696 -12.10 -53.07 -28.92
N GLN A 697 -12.03 -52.01 -28.11
CA GLN A 697 -13.15 -51.10 -27.87
C GLN A 697 -13.57 -50.37 -29.16
N TYR A 698 -12.66 -49.95 -30.04
CA TYR A 698 -12.99 -49.36 -31.34
C TYR A 698 -13.63 -50.39 -32.26
N LYS A 699 -13.28 -51.69 -32.20
CA LYS A 699 -14.03 -52.76 -32.86
C LYS A 699 -15.45 -52.87 -32.31
N LEU A 700 -15.62 -52.95 -30.99
CA LEU A 700 -16.94 -53.02 -30.34
C LEU A 700 -17.77 -51.75 -30.61
N VAL A 701 -17.13 -50.58 -30.61
CA VAL A 701 -17.74 -49.28 -30.94
C VAL A 701 -18.08 -49.22 -32.42
N LYS A 702 -17.27 -49.76 -33.33
CA LYS A 702 -17.55 -49.82 -34.78
C LYS A 702 -18.63 -50.85 -35.13
N GLU A 703 -18.74 -51.94 -34.37
CA GLU A 703 -19.86 -52.87 -34.42
C GLU A 703 -21.14 -52.24 -33.83
N SER A 704 -21.02 -51.44 -32.77
CA SER A 704 -22.16 -50.68 -32.21
C SER A 704 -22.55 -49.50 -33.10
N GLU A 705 -21.61 -48.86 -33.79
CA GLU A 705 -21.79 -47.81 -34.80
C GLU A 705 -22.40 -48.41 -36.06
N GLY A 706 -22.06 -49.64 -36.43
CA GLY A 706 -22.75 -50.41 -37.46
C GLY A 706 -24.22 -50.67 -37.08
N LYS A 707 -24.48 -51.13 -35.85
CA LYS A 707 -25.83 -51.35 -35.31
C LYS A 707 -26.62 -50.04 -35.13
N LEU A 708 -25.96 -48.96 -34.73
CA LEU A 708 -26.54 -47.61 -34.63
C LEU A 708 -26.77 -47.00 -36.02
N SER A 709 -25.90 -47.22 -36.99
CA SER A 709 -26.09 -46.79 -38.40
C SER A 709 -27.12 -47.65 -39.13
N GLN A 710 -27.44 -48.83 -38.60
CA GLN A 710 -28.63 -49.59 -38.99
C GLN A 710 -29.87 -49.01 -38.29
N ARG A 711 -29.85 -48.83 -36.97
CA ARG A 711 -31.01 -48.28 -36.22
C ARG A 711 -31.34 -46.83 -36.57
N VAL A 712 -30.36 -46.02 -36.99
CA VAL A 712 -30.55 -44.66 -37.50
C VAL A 712 -31.13 -44.69 -38.92
N ARG A 713 -30.87 -45.73 -39.73
CA ARG A 713 -31.62 -45.95 -40.97
C ARG A 713 -33.06 -46.38 -40.67
N GLU A 714 -33.26 -47.39 -39.84
CA GLU A 714 -34.60 -47.79 -39.40
C GLU A 714 -35.39 -46.61 -38.81
N LEU A 715 -34.78 -45.77 -37.96
CA LEU A 715 -35.38 -44.55 -37.42
C LEU A 715 -35.53 -43.42 -38.46
N SER A 716 -34.73 -43.38 -39.53
CA SER A 716 -34.91 -42.44 -40.64
C SER A 716 -36.03 -42.89 -41.57
N ASP A 717 -36.20 -44.20 -41.77
CA ASP A 717 -37.28 -44.80 -42.53
C ASP A 717 -38.62 -44.65 -41.74
N GLU A 718 -38.61 -44.86 -40.42
CA GLU A 718 -39.71 -44.53 -39.50
C GLU A 718 -40.01 -43.02 -39.48
N LEU A 719 -38.98 -42.15 -39.57
CA LEU A 719 -39.16 -40.69 -39.64
C LEU A 719 -39.68 -40.24 -41.01
N GLU A 720 -39.24 -40.84 -42.12
CA GLU A 720 -39.73 -40.52 -43.47
C GLU A 720 -41.18 -41.02 -43.65
N ALA A 721 -41.54 -42.15 -43.04
CA ALA A 721 -42.93 -42.62 -42.96
C ALA A 721 -43.82 -41.65 -42.16
N THR A 722 -43.39 -41.22 -40.97
CA THR A 722 -44.16 -40.26 -40.16
C THR A 722 -44.13 -38.83 -40.72
N VAL A 723 -43.13 -38.45 -41.51
CA VAL A 723 -43.15 -37.22 -42.32
C VAL A 723 -44.19 -37.35 -43.44
N LYS A 724 -44.30 -38.50 -44.12
CA LYS A 724 -45.35 -38.72 -45.13
C LYS A 724 -46.75 -38.73 -44.53
N GLU A 725 -46.98 -39.42 -43.41
CA GLU A 725 -48.25 -39.29 -42.66
C GLU A 725 -48.55 -37.84 -42.28
N LYS A 726 -47.53 -37.05 -41.93
CA LYS A 726 -47.67 -35.64 -41.57
C LYS A 726 -47.89 -34.71 -42.78
N GLU A 727 -47.36 -35.05 -43.95
CA GLU A 727 -47.63 -34.37 -45.22
C GLU A 727 -49.03 -34.72 -45.75
N GLU A 728 -49.46 -35.97 -45.62
CA GLU A 728 -50.84 -36.40 -45.88
C GLU A 728 -51.82 -35.69 -44.93
N LEU A 729 -51.55 -35.65 -43.62
CA LEU A 729 -52.33 -34.89 -42.63
C LEU A 729 -52.27 -33.36 -42.86
N ALA A 730 -51.17 -32.83 -43.39
CA ALA A 730 -51.08 -31.43 -43.79
C ALA A 730 -51.96 -31.16 -45.01
N SER A 731 -51.96 -32.03 -46.02
CA SER A 731 -52.84 -31.92 -47.18
C SER A 731 -54.32 -32.00 -46.78
N LEU A 732 -54.67 -32.94 -45.88
CA LEU A 732 -56.02 -33.08 -45.32
C LEU A 732 -56.43 -31.86 -44.48
N SER A 733 -55.49 -31.24 -43.77
CA SER A 733 -55.71 -29.99 -43.01
C SER A 733 -55.84 -28.76 -43.93
N GLU A 734 -55.18 -28.76 -45.08
CA GLU A 734 -55.30 -27.72 -46.11
C GLU A 734 -56.63 -27.87 -46.89
N ASP A 735 -57.04 -29.08 -47.23
CA ASP A 735 -58.37 -29.38 -47.77
C ASP A 735 -59.49 -29.01 -46.78
N LEU A 736 -59.37 -29.40 -45.50
CA LEU A 736 -60.29 -28.98 -44.45
C LEU A 736 -60.31 -27.45 -44.24
N ARG A 737 -59.19 -26.75 -44.48
CA ARG A 737 -59.14 -25.28 -44.51
C ARG A 737 -59.85 -24.71 -45.73
N LEU A 738 -59.69 -25.32 -46.91
CA LEU A 738 -60.34 -24.93 -48.15
C LEU A 738 -61.85 -25.12 -48.06
N GLU A 739 -62.30 -26.24 -47.49
CA GLU A 739 -63.69 -26.55 -47.22
C GLU A 739 -64.26 -25.65 -46.11
N SER A 740 -63.49 -25.37 -45.06
CA SER A 740 -63.81 -24.31 -44.08
C SER A 740 -63.79 -22.89 -44.69
N SER A 741 -63.17 -22.68 -45.86
CA SER A 741 -63.26 -21.41 -46.60
C SER A 741 -64.56 -21.35 -47.39
N LYS A 742 -64.87 -22.41 -48.16
CA LYS A 742 -66.14 -22.57 -48.89
C LYS A 742 -67.34 -22.45 -47.95
N LEU A 743 -67.33 -23.13 -46.81
CA LEU A 743 -68.39 -23.02 -45.79
C LEU A 743 -68.49 -21.61 -45.19
N ARG A 744 -67.39 -20.85 -45.09
CA ARG A 744 -67.45 -19.43 -44.67
C ARG A 744 -67.97 -18.53 -45.78
N GLU A 745 -67.60 -18.77 -47.04
CA GLU A 745 -68.17 -18.08 -48.20
C GLU A 745 -69.68 -18.36 -48.32
N GLU A 746 -70.11 -19.61 -48.17
CA GLU A 746 -71.51 -20.01 -48.09
C GLU A 746 -72.23 -19.33 -46.93
N VAL A 747 -71.67 -19.33 -45.70
CA VAL A 747 -72.24 -18.61 -44.56
C VAL A 747 -72.33 -17.09 -44.81
N THR A 748 -71.36 -16.47 -45.50
CA THR A 748 -71.49 -15.05 -45.91
C THR A 748 -72.54 -14.86 -46.99
N SER A 749 -72.69 -15.79 -47.93
CA SER A 749 -73.74 -15.75 -48.96
C SER A 749 -75.14 -15.90 -48.34
N LEU A 750 -75.28 -16.78 -47.35
CA LEU A 750 -76.49 -16.96 -46.53
C LEU A 750 -76.75 -15.76 -45.64
N SER A 751 -75.70 -15.09 -45.13
CA SER A 751 -75.83 -13.83 -44.39
C SER A 751 -76.31 -12.68 -45.30
N VAL A 752 -75.81 -12.60 -46.54
CA VAL A 752 -76.29 -11.63 -47.55
C VAL A 752 -77.70 -11.97 -48.04
N LEU A 753 -78.07 -13.26 -48.11
CA LEU A 753 -79.44 -13.69 -48.39
C LEU A 753 -80.38 -13.37 -47.22
N LEU A 754 -79.97 -13.57 -45.97
CA LEU A 754 -80.69 -13.14 -44.78
C LEU A 754 -80.87 -11.62 -44.76
N GLU A 755 -79.83 -10.85 -45.06
CA GLU A 755 -79.91 -9.39 -45.11
C GLU A 755 -80.84 -8.89 -46.25
N LYS A 756 -80.93 -9.63 -47.36
CA LYS A 756 -81.95 -9.42 -48.40
C LYS A 756 -83.35 -9.79 -47.90
N LEU A 757 -83.51 -10.95 -47.28
CA LEU A 757 -84.79 -11.42 -46.72
C LEU A 757 -85.33 -10.45 -45.68
N ASP A 758 -84.45 -9.86 -44.87
CA ASP A 758 -84.80 -8.90 -43.83
C ASP A 758 -85.15 -7.52 -44.43
N LYS A 759 -84.48 -7.10 -45.52
CA LYS A 759 -84.88 -5.93 -46.32
C LYS A 759 -86.25 -6.15 -46.99
N GLU A 760 -86.53 -7.35 -47.49
CA GLU A 760 -87.84 -7.73 -48.04
C GLU A 760 -88.91 -7.84 -46.95
N HIS A 761 -88.59 -8.36 -45.76
CA HIS A 761 -89.51 -8.42 -44.63
C HIS A 761 -89.89 -7.02 -44.13
N ARG A 762 -88.92 -6.10 -44.01
CA ARG A 762 -89.17 -4.68 -43.71
C ARG A 762 -90.00 -4.00 -44.82
N ALA A 763 -89.78 -4.34 -46.09
CA ALA A 763 -90.59 -3.83 -47.20
C ALA A 763 -92.03 -4.39 -47.19
N LEU A 764 -92.22 -5.63 -46.75
CA LEU A 764 -93.54 -6.25 -46.56
C LEU A 764 -94.27 -5.68 -45.34
N GLN A 765 -93.59 -5.48 -44.21
CA GLN A 765 -94.15 -4.78 -43.04
C GLN A 765 -94.61 -3.36 -43.41
N LYS A 766 -93.80 -2.62 -44.20
CA LYS A 766 -94.20 -1.30 -44.69
C LYS A 766 -95.45 -1.35 -45.57
N LYS A 767 -95.51 -2.30 -46.52
CA LYS A 767 -96.74 -2.55 -47.31
C LYS A 767 -97.94 -2.95 -46.45
N PHE A 768 -97.72 -3.62 -45.31
CA PHE A 768 -98.79 -4.01 -44.39
C PHE A 768 -99.35 -2.80 -43.64
N LEU A 769 -98.52 -1.84 -43.22
CA LEU A 769 -98.98 -0.54 -42.69
C LEU A 769 -99.70 0.28 -43.78
N ASP A 770 -99.12 0.38 -44.98
CA ASP A 770 -99.72 1.10 -46.12
C ASP A 770 -101.11 0.53 -46.53
N LEU A 771 -101.37 -0.75 -46.24
CA LEU A 771 -102.68 -1.40 -46.41
C LEU A 771 -103.59 -1.20 -45.19
N HIS A 772 -103.06 -1.22 -43.97
CA HIS A 772 -103.86 -1.06 -42.75
C HIS A 772 -104.43 0.36 -42.60
N GLU A 773 -103.67 1.40 -42.98
CA GLU A 773 -104.20 2.79 -43.02
C GLU A 773 -105.24 2.98 -44.14
N ARG A 774 -105.15 2.22 -45.24
CA ARG A 774 -106.15 2.25 -46.33
C ARG A 774 -107.42 1.47 -46.03
N ALA A 775 -107.42 0.60 -45.02
CA ALA A 775 -108.60 -0.13 -44.55
C ALA A 775 -109.48 0.67 -43.57
N ALA A 776 -108.93 1.72 -42.92
CA ALA A 776 -109.57 2.42 -41.81
C ALA A 776 -110.61 3.51 -42.21
N SER A 777 -111.03 3.58 -43.49
CA SER A 777 -111.80 4.72 -44.02
C SER A 777 -113.02 4.36 -44.88
N ARG A 778 -113.79 3.32 -44.48
CA ARG A 778 -115.22 3.13 -44.83
C ARG A 778 -115.93 2.11 -43.91
N SER A 779 -116.78 2.62 -43.03
CA SER A 779 -117.97 1.91 -42.52
C SER A 779 -119.18 2.28 -43.42
N PRO A 780 -120.43 1.77 -43.23
CA PRO A 780 -120.93 0.92 -42.14
C PRO A 780 -121.85 -0.26 -42.57
N GLY A 781 -122.33 -1.04 -41.59
CA GLY A 781 -123.73 -1.51 -41.58
C GLY A 781 -123.98 -3.00 -41.37
N HIS A 782 -124.59 -3.33 -40.21
CA HIS A 782 -125.37 -4.56 -39.92
C HIS A 782 -124.62 -5.92 -39.95
N SER A 783 -125.02 -6.97 -39.24
CA SER A 783 -125.94 -7.14 -38.09
C SER A 783 -125.63 -8.47 -37.36
N SER A 784 -126.07 -8.64 -36.12
CA SER A 784 -126.16 -9.95 -35.45
C SER A 784 -127.41 -10.74 -35.96
N PRO A 785 -127.71 -12.01 -35.60
CA PRO A 785 -127.52 -12.66 -34.28
C PRO A 785 -126.85 -14.06 -34.29
N GLU A 786 -126.88 -14.70 -33.12
CA GLU A 786 -126.46 -16.07 -32.73
C GLU A 786 -124.94 -16.32 -32.61
#